data_AF-A0A9Q0FX35-F1
#
_entry.id   AF-A0A9Q0FX35-F1
#
_cell.length_a   1.000
_cell.length_b   1.000
_cell.length_c   1.000
_cell.angle_alpha   90.00
_cell.angle_beta   90.00
_cell.angle_gamma   90.00
#
_symmetry.space_group_name_H-M   'P 1'
#
loop_
_entity.id
_entity.type
_entity.pdbx_description
1 polymer ?
#
loop_
_entity_poly.entity_id
_entity_poly.type
_entity_poly.pdbx_seq_one_letter_code
_entity_poly.pdbx_strand_id
1 'polypeptide(L)'
;MGGEIHRPKRSRPVSSLFLLLFSTLLFTHKSLTSAQDDQNSFSLETPYSPPDNYLLDCGSSSQDRTLDDGRTFKSDSAARGYLETIEQVQISVDSIPVNASSTFTPYALLLCRSARIFPAVAKYTFHVYHPGLHWLRFYFYAVPHPAYNLTSAVFDVLGDEFVLLHGFSMKGSEAVVFKEYLINANKAQFSITFKPRKDSFGFINALEFVSAPDELISDSASTVPQGGTFTGILGHALQVSYRLNIGGPIITTVNDTLSRTWIPDTAYNIFPEGAEPASVRPSTIKYPAKGATPYIAPAFVYATAEEMADSRTRQSNFNLTWKMDVDPGFSYLIRLHFCDIVSKSLNELYFNVYINDLMGVSSLDLSSITKSLSTAYYADLVINSKSVTNGSIMVQIGPPSGYQPGTPNGILNGLEVIKMSDTMRSLDDSYSAESFGYWQKMKIVAGVGIGFGVIAFLVLAVIFARSHKSPPPRDYEKRKSVSSWLLPNSSSKQFLQSSKTSSRRSSSYLSSRRSKSSHSTNFSNMGLGRFFSLSELQHATDNFDEKAVIGVGGFGKVYLGVLEDGTKAAIKRGNHGSDQGINEKKMIEKIVDPRIAGSICPGSLKKFVEAAEKCLAEHGADRPGMGDVLWNLEYALQLQDAFSQSSLTEDRSVIHIPFGEAEGKSIITTPSQASSSVGDDSELSVASPVYSRLQQIQGR
;
A
#
# COMPACT_ATOMS: atom_id res chain seq x y z
N MET A 1 10.02 -53.56 -66.25
CA MET A 1 11.32 -53.67 -66.96
C MET A 1 12.34 -52.92 -66.14
N GLY A 2 13.27 -53.46 -65.36
CA GLY A 2 13.57 -54.76 -64.74
C GLY A 2 14.56 -54.35 -63.62
N GLY A 3 14.35 -54.69 -62.34
CA GLY A 3 14.62 -56.01 -61.74
C GLY A 3 16.13 -56.17 -61.61
N GLU A 4 16.75 -56.30 -60.43
CA GLU A 4 16.52 -57.34 -59.41
C GLU A 4 16.87 -56.80 -57.99
N ILE A 5 16.10 -57.01 -56.92
CA ILE A 5 15.66 -58.26 -56.25
C ILE A 5 16.82 -58.93 -55.47
N HIS A 6 16.81 -58.87 -54.12
CA HIS A 6 16.47 -60.04 -53.29
C HIS A 6 16.46 -59.78 -51.77
N ARG A 7 15.43 -60.35 -51.15
CA ARG A 7 15.13 -60.53 -49.72
C ARG A 7 16.10 -61.50 -48.99
N PRO A 8 16.03 -61.57 -47.64
CA PRO A 8 17.00 -62.25 -46.77
C PRO A 8 16.71 -63.74 -46.54
N LYS A 9 17.69 -64.51 -46.05
CA LYS A 9 17.46 -65.82 -45.39
C LYS A 9 18.56 -66.19 -44.38
N ARG A 10 18.08 -66.72 -43.25
CA ARG A 10 18.79 -67.37 -42.12
C ARG A 10 19.68 -68.55 -42.56
N SER A 11 20.81 -68.79 -41.87
CA SER A 11 21.03 -69.88 -40.87
C SER A 11 22.49 -70.41 -40.78
N ARG A 12 23.11 -70.26 -39.57
CA ARG A 12 24.00 -71.18 -38.79
C ARG A 12 25.32 -71.73 -39.42
N PRO A 13 26.21 -72.45 -38.69
CA PRO A 13 26.84 -72.22 -37.36
C PRO A 13 28.37 -72.57 -37.32
N VAL A 14 29.21 -71.96 -36.46
CA VAL A 14 30.51 -72.54 -35.99
C VAL A 14 30.89 -71.85 -34.66
N SER A 15 30.81 -72.50 -33.48
CA SER A 15 31.92 -73.10 -32.70
C SER A 15 33.15 -72.17 -32.56
N SER A 16 33.75 -71.85 -31.41
CA SER A 16 33.86 -72.52 -30.10
C SER A 16 34.54 -71.55 -29.12
N LEU A 17 34.40 -71.81 -27.81
CA LEU A 17 35.32 -71.44 -26.70
C LEU A 17 35.43 -69.92 -26.38
N PHE A 18 35.19 -69.39 -25.18
CA PHE A 18 35.64 -69.83 -23.85
C PHE A 18 34.81 -69.12 -22.75
N LEU A 19 34.37 -69.91 -21.76
CA LEU A 19 34.13 -69.63 -20.32
C LEU A 19 33.52 -68.28 -19.87
N LEU A 20 32.29 -68.31 -19.31
CA LEU A 20 31.95 -68.20 -17.86
C LEU A 20 31.93 -66.73 -17.36
N LEU A 21 30.93 -66.18 -16.65
CA LEU A 21 29.94 -66.69 -15.72
C LEU A 21 28.76 -65.68 -15.63
N PHE A 22 27.53 -66.22 -15.56
CA PHE A 22 26.33 -65.80 -14.81
C PHE A 22 25.88 -64.32 -14.82
N SER A 23 24.75 -63.95 -15.45
CA SER A 23 23.33 -64.23 -15.07
C SER A 23 23.01 -63.76 -13.64
N THR A 24 21.93 -63.07 -13.31
CA THR A 24 20.64 -62.75 -13.96
C THR A 24 19.90 -61.83 -12.99
N LEU A 25 19.24 -60.77 -13.45
CA LEU A 25 18.14 -60.14 -12.71
C LEU A 25 16.83 -60.56 -13.37
N LEU A 26 16.08 -61.42 -12.68
CA LEU A 26 14.69 -61.72 -12.97
C LEU A 26 13.83 -61.31 -11.78
N PHE A 27 12.82 -60.51 -12.10
CA PHE A 27 11.56 -60.24 -11.43
C PHE A 27 11.05 -61.29 -10.42
N THR A 28 10.56 -60.86 -9.25
CA THR A 28 9.11 -60.67 -8.93
C THR A 28 8.83 -60.57 -7.41
N HIS A 29 7.97 -59.60 -7.05
CA HIS A 29 6.96 -59.57 -5.97
C HIS A 29 7.08 -60.45 -4.69
N LYS A 30 7.14 -59.82 -3.50
CA LYS A 30 6.03 -59.68 -2.52
C LYS A 30 6.49 -59.04 -1.19
N SER A 31 5.53 -58.37 -0.55
CA SER A 31 5.57 -57.62 0.72
C SER A 31 5.94 -58.46 1.96
N LEU A 32 6.79 -57.93 2.86
CA LEU A 32 6.55 -57.89 4.32
C LEU A 32 7.56 -56.95 5.04
N THR A 33 7.08 -56.37 6.13
CA THR A 33 7.62 -55.37 7.06
C THR A 33 8.96 -55.69 7.74
N SER A 34 9.74 -54.63 8.05
CA SER A 34 10.42 -54.35 9.34
C SER A 34 11.81 -53.71 9.19
N ALA A 35 11.95 -52.50 9.74
CA ALA A 35 13.01 -52.03 10.65
C ALA A 35 13.63 -50.69 10.23
N GLN A 36 13.47 -49.72 11.13
CA GLN A 36 14.24 -48.47 11.22
C GLN A 36 15.74 -48.73 11.06
N ASP A 37 16.38 -47.88 10.27
CA ASP A 37 17.66 -47.32 10.67
C ASP A 37 17.64 -45.82 10.30
N ASP A 38 17.33 -45.00 11.29
CA ASP A 38 17.38 -43.55 11.26
C ASP A 38 18.85 -43.10 11.24
N GLN A 39 19.48 -43.10 10.05
CA GLN A 39 20.70 -42.32 9.83
C GLN A 39 20.28 -40.92 9.38
N ASN A 40 20.07 -40.09 10.39
CA ASN A 40 19.75 -38.66 10.31
C ASN A 40 20.85 -37.92 9.53
N SER A 41 20.67 -37.78 8.22
CA SER A 41 21.57 -36.99 7.37
C SER A 41 21.35 -35.50 7.66
N PHE A 42 22.30 -34.90 8.36
CA PHE A 42 22.42 -33.46 8.55
C PHE A 42 22.27 -32.72 7.21
N SER A 43 21.18 -31.97 7.04
CA SER A 43 21.13 -30.91 6.04
C SER A 43 21.60 -29.62 6.71
N LEU A 44 22.86 -29.24 6.46
CA LEU A 44 23.24 -27.84 6.61
C LEU A 44 22.33 -27.07 5.65
N GLU A 45 21.57 -26.09 6.15
CA GLU A 45 20.74 -25.24 5.32
C GLU A 45 21.63 -24.58 4.26
N THR A 46 21.45 -24.96 3.00
CA THR A 46 22.28 -24.44 1.91
C THR A 46 21.91 -22.99 1.65
N PRO A 47 22.87 -22.06 1.61
CA PRO A 47 22.62 -20.68 1.21
C PRO A 47 21.89 -20.63 -0.13
N TYR A 48 20.96 -19.68 -0.26
CA TYR A 48 20.26 -19.49 -1.53
C TYR A 48 21.25 -19.04 -2.60
N SER A 49 21.15 -19.63 -3.79
CA SER A 49 21.94 -19.24 -4.96
C SER A 49 21.05 -18.41 -5.89
N PRO A 50 21.14 -17.06 -5.83
CA PRO A 50 20.27 -16.20 -6.61
C PRO A 50 20.62 -16.22 -8.11
N PRO A 51 19.64 -16.48 -9.01
CA PRO A 51 19.84 -16.36 -10.46
C PRO A 51 20.34 -14.97 -10.90
N ASP A 52 19.73 -13.91 -10.36
CA ASP A 52 20.17 -12.53 -10.56
C ASP A 52 20.99 -12.12 -9.35
N ASN A 53 22.29 -11.85 -9.53
CA ASN A 53 23.21 -11.57 -8.42
C ASN A 53 24.18 -10.43 -8.77
N TYR A 54 23.73 -9.19 -8.55
CA TYR A 54 24.53 -7.99 -8.79
C TYR A 54 24.93 -7.39 -7.44
N LEU A 55 26.21 -7.53 -7.09
CA LEU A 55 26.81 -6.99 -5.87
C LEU A 55 27.88 -5.98 -6.27
N LEU A 56 27.73 -4.70 -5.91
CA LEU A 56 28.59 -3.61 -6.35
C LEU A 56 29.25 -2.89 -5.16
N ASP A 57 30.57 -2.76 -5.19
CA ASP A 57 31.39 -1.94 -4.27
C ASP A 57 31.65 -0.58 -4.94
N CYS A 58 30.76 0.37 -4.66
CA CYS A 58 30.69 1.66 -5.32
C CYS A 58 31.76 2.62 -4.77
N GLY A 59 32.67 3.04 -5.63
CA GLY A 59 33.82 3.89 -5.35
C GLY A 59 35.14 3.14 -5.40
N SER A 60 35.11 1.80 -5.37
CA SER A 60 36.30 0.95 -5.43
C SER A 60 36.87 0.89 -6.85
N SER A 61 38.17 1.19 -6.99
CA SER A 61 38.85 1.30 -8.28
C SER A 61 39.86 0.18 -8.56
N SER A 62 40.25 -0.58 -7.54
CA SER A 62 41.47 -1.38 -7.57
C SER A 62 41.26 -2.89 -7.64
N GLN A 63 40.14 -3.44 -7.13
CA GLN A 63 39.77 -4.86 -7.26
C GLN A 63 38.39 -5.15 -6.67
N ASP A 64 37.80 -6.27 -7.09
CA ASP A 64 36.58 -6.81 -6.48
C ASP A 64 36.83 -7.21 -5.03
N ARG A 65 35.81 -7.03 -4.19
CA ARG A 65 35.90 -7.19 -2.75
C ARG A 65 35.14 -8.41 -2.28
N THR A 66 35.86 -9.40 -1.76
CA THR A 66 35.26 -10.58 -1.14
C THR A 66 35.07 -10.35 0.36
N LEU A 67 33.88 -10.63 0.86
CA LEU A 67 33.52 -10.61 2.28
C LEU A 67 33.75 -11.99 2.90
N ASP A 68 33.82 -12.06 4.24
CA ASP A 68 34.05 -13.32 4.95
C ASP A 68 32.85 -14.29 4.83
N ASP A 69 31.67 -13.79 4.43
CA ASP A 69 30.50 -14.61 4.08
C ASP A 69 30.57 -15.23 2.67
N GLY A 70 31.68 -15.03 1.96
CA GLY A 70 31.93 -15.58 0.63
C GLY A 70 31.38 -14.75 -0.53
N ARG A 71 30.57 -13.71 -0.27
CA ARG A 71 30.06 -12.83 -1.32
C ARG A 71 31.17 -11.96 -1.88
N THR A 72 31.18 -11.78 -3.20
CA THR A 72 32.16 -10.95 -3.90
C THR A 72 31.48 -9.78 -4.58
N PHE A 73 31.83 -8.57 -4.17
CA PHE A 73 31.31 -7.31 -4.68
C PHE A 73 32.21 -6.79 -5.80
N LYS A 74 31.62 -6.48 -6.94
CA LYS A 74 32.33 -5.96 -8.11
C LYS A 74 32.73 -4.53 -7.88
N SER A 75 34.00 -4.22 -8.14
CA SER A 75 34.48 -2.84 -8.20
C SER A 75 33.76 -2.06 -9.30
N ASP A 76 33.77 -0.73 -9.23
CA ASP A 76 33.18 0.09 -10.29
C ASP A 76 33.81 -0.14 -11.66
N SER A 77 35.10 -0.48 -11.68
CA SER A 77 35.81 -0.79 -12.93
C SER A 77 35.20 -2.01 -13.63
N ALA A 78 34.82 -3.03 -12.86
CA ALA A 78 34.15 -4.24 -13.34
C ALA A 78 32.65 -4.03 -13.56
N ALA A 79 32.03 -3.10 -12.84
CA ALA A 79 30.61 -2.79 -12.89
C ALA A 79 30.24 -1.66 -13.88
N ARG A 80 31.21 -1.09 -14.60
CA ARG A 80 31.00 0.05 -15.51
C ARG A 80 29.90 -0.17 -16.54
N GLY A 81 29.69 -1.42 -16.99
CA GLY A 81 28.64 -1.77 -17.95
C GLY A 81 27.21 -1.54 -17.45
N TYR A 82 26.99 -1.43 -16.13
CA TYR A 82 25.68 -1.23 -15.55
C TYR A 82 25.35 0.25 -15.30
N LEU A 83 26.35 1.13 -15.25
CA LEU A 83 26.20 2.51 -14.78
C LEU A 83 26.29 3.53 -15.92
N GLU A 84 25.23 4.33 -16.07
CA GLU A 84 25.17 5.51 -16.91
C GLU A 84 25.34 6.77 -16.04
N THR A 85 26.46 7.49 -16.20
CA THR A 85 26.74 8.75 -15.50
C THR A 85 27.57 9.69 -16.37
N ILE A 86 27.40 11.00 -16.19
CA ILE A 86 28.15 12.05 -16.89
C ILE A 86 29.54 12.24 -16.27
N GLU A 87 29.65 12.04 -14.96
CA GLU A 87 30.88 12.26 -14.19
C GLU A 87 31.29 10.99 -13.42
N GLN A 88 32.61 10.79 -13.30
CA GLN A 88 33.20 9.66 -12.59
C GLN A 88 33.92 10.14 -11.33
N VAL A 89 33.14 10.58 -10.34
CA VAL A 89 33.67 10.97 -9.03
C VAL A 89 33.62 9.77 -8.10
N GLN A 90 34.76 9.39 -7.54
CA GLN A 90 34.92 8.25 -6.65
C GLN A 90 35.95 8.56 -5.56
N ILE A 91 35.77 7.95 -4.39
CA ILE A 91 36.68 8.07 -3.25
C ILE A 91 36.78 6.75 -2.52
N SER A 92 37.95 6.49 -1.96
CA SER A 92 38.22 5.33 -1.12
C SER A 92 39.12 5.75 0.04
N VAL A 93 38.79 5.27 1.24
CA VAL A 93 39.61 5.43 2.45
C VAL A 93 40.11 4.08 2.96
N ASP A 94 41.26 4.08 3.62
CA ASP A 94 41.85 2.84 4.12
C ASP A 94 41.05 2.23 5.29
N SER A 95 40.46 3.07 6.14
CA SER A 95 39.71 2.66 7.33
C SER A 95 38.64 3.68 7.73
N ILE A 96 37.57 3.18 8.38
CA ILE A 96 36.50 3.97 8.99
C ILE A 96 36.65 3.89 10.52
N PRO A 97 36.46 5.00 11.28
CA PRO A 97 36.49 4.97 12.74
C PRO A 97 35.49 3.98 13.34
N VAL A 98 35.93 3.15 14.28
CA VAL A 98 35.15 2.03 14.85
C VAL A 98 33.91 2.49 15.64
N ASN A 99 33.89 3.73 16.14
CA ASN A 99 32.74 4.30 16.87
C ASN A 99 31.47 4.48 16.01
N ALA A 100 31.58 4.31 14.70
CA ALA A 100 30.47 4.35 13.73
C ALA A 100 29.45 3.19 13.83
N SER A 101 29.66 2.22 14.73
CA SER A 101 29.19 0.84 14.57
C SER A 101 28.42 0.26 15.77
N SER A 102 27.44 0.96 16.33
CA SER A 102 26.67 0.37 17.44
C SER A 102 25.62 -0.68 17.02
N THR A 103 25.26 -0.80 15.73
CA THR A 103 24.12 -1.66 15.32
C THR A 103 24.32 -2.54 14.07
N PHE A 104 25.43 -2.41 13.33
CA PHE A 104 25.62 -3.13 12.05
C PHE A 104 26.87 -4.02 12.05
N THR A 105 26.83 -5.03 11.19
CA THR A 105 27.89 -6.04 11.06
C THR A 105 29.20 -5.43 10.55
N PRO A 106 30.37 -6.00 10.94
CA PRO A 106 31.69 -5.52 10.50
C PRO A 106 31.86 -5.36 8.98
N TYR A 107 31.08 -6.09 8.18
CA TYR A 107 31.15 -6.05 6.71
C TYR A 107 30.51 -4.82 6.09
N ALA A 108 29.48 -4.25 6.71
CA ALA A 108 28.88 -3.01 6.21
C ALA A 108 29.92 -1.87 6.25
N LEU A 109 30.74 -1.81 7.30
CA LEU A 109 31.88 -0.88 7.37
C LEU A 109 32.92 -1.13 6.28
N LEU A 110 33.10 -2.39 5.88
CA LEU A 110 34.05 -2.76 4.85
C LEU A 110 33.62 -2.26 3.47
N LEU A 111 32.33 -2.41 3.14
CA LEU A 111 31.71 -1.88 1.91
C LEU A 111 31.62 -0.35 1.92
N CYS A 112 31.53 0.26 3.10
CA CYS A 112 31.45 1.70 3.27
C CYS A 112 32.79 2.45 3.10
N ARG A 113 33.91 1.76 2.86
CA ARG A 113 35.24 2.38 2.69
C ARG A 113 35.37 3.16 1.39
N SER A 114 34.57 2.82 0.40
CA SER A 114 34.49 3.49 -0.88
C SER A 114 33.16 4.21 -1.00
N ALA A 115 33.13 5.29 -1.77
CA ALA A 115 31.88 5.92 -2.20
C ALA A 115 32.00 6.40 -3.64
N ARG A 116 30.93 6.20 -4.41
CA ARG A 116 30.72 6.86 -5.71
C ARG A 116 29.80 8.05 -5.52
N ILE A 117 30.17 9.18 -6.13
CA ILE A 117 29.47 10.46 -5.99
C ILE A 117 28.86 10.83 -7.35
N PHE A 118 27.64 11.35 -7.32
CA PHE A 118 26.83 11.70 -8.48
C PHE A 118 26.45 13.19 -8.44
N PRO A 119 27.23 14.07 -9.08
CA PRO A 119 26.88 15.50 -9.18
C PRO A 119 25.68 15.76 -10.09
N ALA A 120 25.39 14.83 -11.00
CA ALA A 120 24.22 14.82 -11.88
C ALA A 120 23.44 13.51 -11.74
N VAL A 121 22.33 13.41 -12.47
CA VAL A 121 21.52 12.18 -12.49
C VAL A 121 22.37 11.01 -12.99
N ALA A 122 22.36 9.91 -12.23
CA ALA A 122 23.05 8.67 -12.56
C ALA A 122 22.06 7.51 -12.53
N LYS A 123 22.25 6.53 -13.41
CA LYS A 123 21.33 5.42 -13.58
C LYS A 123 22.08 4.09 -13.65
N TYR A 124 21.75 3.17 -12.77
CA TYR A 124 22.12 1.76 -12.90
C TYR A 124 21.03 1.00 -13.65
N THR A 125 21.43 0.11 -14.56
CA THR A 125 20.50 -0.75 -15.30
C THR A 125 21.00 -2.20 -15.22
N PHE A 126 20.11 -3.10 -14.78
CA PHE A 126 20.37 -4.52 -14.63
C PHE A 126 19.48 -5.33 -15.54
N HIS A 127 19.99 -6.44 -16.08
CA HIS A 127 19.15 -7.44 -16.74
C HIS A 127 18.52 -8.35 -15.68
N VAL A 128 17.23 -8.60 -15.84
CA VAL A 128 16.47 -9.51 -14.97
C VAL A 128 16.31 -10.83 -15.71
N TYR A 129 17.05 -11.85 -15.30
CA TYR A 129 16.96 -13.19 -15.86
C TYR A 129 15.79 -13.98 -15.26
N HIS A 130 15.45 -13.71 -14.01
CA HIS A 130 14.36 -14.37 -13.30
C HIS A 130 13.32 -13.33 -12.83
N PRO A 131 12.24 -13.10 -13.60
CA PRO A 131 11.18 -12.18 -13.20
C PRO A 131 10.57 -12.58 -11.86
N GLY A 132 10.41 -11.62 -10.95
CA GLY A 132 9.86 -11.89 -9.62
C GLY A 132 10.45 -10.98 -8.55
N LEU A 133 10.48 -11.49 -7.31
CA LEU A 133 10.96 -10.74 -6.16
C LEU A 133 12.48 -10.53 -6.22
N HIS A 134 12.92 -9.31 -5.92
CA HIS A 134 14.33 -8.95 -5.84
C HIS A 134 14.60 -8.09 -4.62
N TRP A 135 15.68 -8.41 -3.91
CA TRP A 135 16.27 -7.57 -2.89
C TRP A 135 17.02 -6.40 -3.54
N LEU A 136 16.75 -5.22 -3.01
CA LEU A 136 17.53 -4.00 -3.24
C LEU A 136 18.11 -3.55 -1.91
N ARG A 137 19.44 -3.52 -1.81
CA ARG A 137 20.13 -3.07 -0.60
C ARG A 137 21.08 -1.93 -0.92
N PHE A 138 20.94 -0.85 -0.17
CA PHE A 138 21.77 0.34 -0.30
C PHE A 138 22.56 0.57 0.98
N TYR A 139 23.84 0.87 0.81
CA TYR A 139 24.76 1.20 1.88
C TYR A 139 25.22 2.65 1.72
N PHE A 140 25.00 3.45 2.76
CA PHE A 140 25.41 4.84 2.82
C PHE A 140 26.28 5.11 4.04
N TYR A 141 27.43 5.73 3.81
CA TYR A 141 28.32 6.26 4.82
C TYR A 141 29.04 7.48 4.25
N ALA A 142 29.04 8.57 5.01
CA ALA A 142 29.60 9.85 4.59
C ALA A 142 31.13 9.85 4.71
N VAL A 143 31.81 9.15 3.80
CA VAL A 143 33.28 9.13 3.67
C VAL A 143 33.83 10.55 3.48
N PRO A 144 34.91 10.95 4.18
CA PRO A 144 35.56 12.23 3.96
C PRO A 144 36.05 12.40 2.52
N HIS A 145 35.74 13.53 1.89
CA HIS A 145 36.18 13.86 0.52
C HIS A 145 36.66 15.33 0.46
N PRO A 146 37.77 15.64 -0.26
CA PRO A 146 38.35 16.98 -0.29
C PRO A 146 37.44 18.05 -0.91
N ALA A 147 36.65 17.69 -1.93
CA ALA A 147 35.76 18.61 -2.65
C ALA A 147 34.26 18.48 -2.32
N TYR A 148 33.82 17.39 -1.67
CA TYR A 148 32.40 17.10 -1.46
C TYR A 148 32.16 16.78 0.00
N ASN A 149 31.21 17.44 0.64
CA ASN A 149 30.79 17.09 1.99
C ASN A 149 29.61 16.12 1.94
N LEU A 150 29.86 14.81 2.01
CA LEU A 150 28.79 13.80 1.83
C LEU A 150 27.63 13.91 2.84
N THR A 151 27.83 14.59 3.98
CA THR A 151 26.75 14.87 4.93
C THR A 151 25.72 15.89 4.42
N SER A 152 26.12 16.79 3.51
CA SER A 152 25.22 17.79 2.90
C SER A 152 24.52 17.29 1.63
N ALA A 153 24.72 16.02 1.26
CA ALA A 153 24.05 15.43 0.11
C ALA A 153 22.53 15.38 0.33
N VAL A 154 21.77 15.77 -0.69
CA VAL A 154 20.31 15.67 -0.72
C VAL A 154 19.89 15.16 -2.10
N PHE A 155 19.32 13.96 -2.14
CA PHE A 155 18.97 13.30 -3.40
C PHE A 155 17.80 12.33 -3.25
N ASP A 156 17.19 12.00 -4.38
CA ASP A 156 16.15 10.98 -4.47
C ASP A 156 16.74 9.69 -5.07
N VAL A 157 16.19 8.54 -4.69
CA VAL A 157 16.50 7.24 -5.30
C VAL A 157 15.22 6.62 -5.83
N LEU A 158 15.19 6.37 -7.14
CA LEU A 158 14.05 5.80 -7.85
C LEU A 158 14.39 4.38 -8.30
N GLY A 159 13.51 3.42 -8.02
CA GLY A 159 13.58 2.06 -8.55
C GLY A 159 12.46 1.85 -9.55
N ASP A 160 12.76 1.95 -10.84
CA ASP A 160 11.77 1.97 -11.92
C ASP A 160 10.65 3.01 -11.67
N GLU A 161 9.47 2.55 -11.20
CA GLU A 161 8.28 3.36 -10.94
C GLU A 161 8.08 3.69 -9.46
N PHE A 162 8.93 3.16 -8.58
CA PHE A 162 8.87 3.36 -7.14
C PHE A 162 9.84 4.45 -6.68
N VAL A 163 9.39 5.31 -5.79
CA VAL A 163 10.24 6.25 -5.05
C VAL A 163 10.72 5.56 -3.78
N LEU A 164 11.98 5.09 -3.79
CA LEU A 164 12.55 4.32 -2.68
C LEU A 164 13.06 5.24 -1.56
N LEU A 165 13.63 6.39 -1.96
CA LEU A 165 14.11 7.45 -1.08
C LEU A 165 13.76 8.82 -1.68
N HIS A 166 13.28 9.74 -0.86
CA HIS A 166 12.88 11.09 -1.27
C HIS A 166 13.57 12.14 -0.40
N GLY A 167 14.39 13.00 -1.00
CA GLY A 167 15.10 14.04 -0.26
C GLY A 167 16.05 13.46 0.80
N PHE A 168 16.60 12.28 0.55
CA PHE A 168 17.47 11.58 1.48
C PHE A 168 18.69 12.43 1.82
N SER A 169 18.98 12.52 3.11
CA SER A 169 20.14 13.21 3.66
C SER A 169 20.63 12.50 4.92
N MET A 170 21.94 12.53 5.16
CA MET A 170 22.56 11.90 6.31
C MET A 170 22.31 12.74 7.57
N LYS A 171 21.70 12.15 8.61
CA LYS A 171 21.45 12.84 9.90
C LYS A 171 22.71 12.94 10.81
N GLY A 172 23.86 12.47 10.34
CA GLY A 172 25.15 12.54 11.04
C GLY A 172 26.29 11.90 10.23
N SER A 173 27.55 12.21 10.57
CA SER A 173 28.75 11.72 9.85
C SER A 173 29.22 10.32 10.26
N GLU A 174 28.80 9.84 11.42
CA GLU A 174 29.36 8.61 12.01
C GLU A 174 28.47 7.38 11.79
N ALA A 175 27.19 7.52 11.43
CA ALA A 175 26.30 6.38 11.28
C ALA A 175 26.35 5.78 9.87
N VAL A 176 26.51 4.46 9.78
CA VAL A 176 26.19 3.71 8.55
C VAL A 176 24.67 3.62 8.42
N VAL A 177 24.14 4.01 7.26
CA VAL A 177 22.73 3.87 6.94
C VAL A 177 22.58 2.73 5.94
N PHE A 178 21.88 1.68 6.37
CA PHE A 178 21.51 0.54 5.55
C PHE A 178 20.01 0.62 5.21
N LYS A 179 19.66 0.44 3.93
CA LYS A 179 18.28 0.40 3.47
C LYS A 179 18.06 -0.87 2.67
N GLU A 180 17.10 -1.68 3.09
CA GLU A 180 16.72 -2.93 2.43
C GLU A 180 15.27 -2.84 1.93
N TYR A 181 15.10 -3.16 0.65
CA TYR A 181 13.81 -3.19 -0.03
C TYR A 181 13.63 -4.52 -0.74
N LEU A 182 12.38 -4.96 -0.84
CA LEU A 182 11.96 -6.07 -1.67
C LEU A 182 10.98 -5.54 -2.71
N ILE A 183 11.26 -5.79 -3.98
CA ILE A 183 10.48 -5.28 -5.10
C ILE A 183 10.20 -6.37 -6.11
N ASN A 184 9.11 -6.23 -6.85
CA ASN A 184 8.74 -7.17 -7.90
C ASN A 184 9.23 -6.67 -9.27
N ALA A 185 10.35 -7.23 -9.76
CA ALA A 185 10.95 -6.87 -11.03
C ALA A 185 10.48 -7.84 -12.13
N ASN A 186 9.43 -7.45 -12.86
CA ASN A 186 8.83 -8.26 -13.93
C ASN A 186 9.26 -7.88 -15.36
N LYS A 187 10.04 -6.81 -15.50
CA LYS A 187 10.54 -6.34 -16.80
C LYS A 187 11.90 -6.97 -17.07
N ALA A 188 12.27 -7.08 -18.36
CA ALA A 188 13.58 -7.61 -18.78
C ALA A 188 14.78 -6.78 -18.27
N GLN A 189 14.55 -5.52 -17.92
CA GLN A 189 15.53 -4.65 -17.29
C GLN A 189 14.90 -3.97 -16.09
N PHE A 190 15.70 -3.83 -15.03
CA PHE A 190 15.36 -3.04 -13.86
C PHE A 190 16.34 -1.87 -13.72
N SER A 191 15.82 -0.68 -13.45
CA SER A 191 16.64 0.53 -13.36
C SER A 191 16.56 1.21 -12.00
N ILE A 192 17.72 1.65 -11.52
CA ILE A 192 17.86 2.44 -10.30
C ILE A 192 18.44 3.79 -10.67
N THR A 193 17.73 4.87 -10.37
CA THR A 193 18.15 6.23 -10.70
C THR A 193 18.42 7.03 -9.44
N PHE A 194 19.64 7.55 -9.33
CA PHE A 194 20.05 8.52 -8.33
C PHE A 194 19.85 9.92 -8.91
N LYS A 195 19.02 10.73 -8.24
CA LYS A 195 18.65 12.06 -8.71
C LYS A 195 18.97 13.11 -7.65
N PRO A 196 20.11 13.81 -7.78
CA PRO A 196 20.43 14.93 -6.90
C PRO A 196 19.38 16.04 -6.94
N ARG A 197 19.16 16.71 -5.80
CA ARG A 197 18.44 17.98 -5.78
C ARG A 197 19.27 19.10 -6.39
N LYS A 198 18.61 20.23 -6.69
CA LYS A 198 19.29 21.41 -7.24
C LYS A 198 20.42 21.83 -6.30
N ASP A 199 21.59 22.10 -6.88
CA ASP A 199 22.79 22.52 -6.15
C ASP A 199 23.26 21.50 -5.08
N SER A 200 22.93 20.21 -5.27
CA SER A 200 23.35 19.10 -4.43
C SER A 200 23.88 17.94 -5.28
N PHE A 201 24.22 16.83 -4.63
CA PHE A 201 24.76 15.62 -5.25
C PHE A 201 24.23 14.38 -4.54
N GLY A 202 24.28 13.24 -5.22
CA GLY A 202 24.00 11.92 -4.66
C GLY A 202 25.29 11.16 -4.35
N PHE A 203 25.21 10.14 -3.52
CA PHE A 203 26.31 9.20 -3.36
C PHE A 203 25.82 7.83 -2.93
N ILE A 204 26.66 6.81 -3.10
CA ILE A 204 26.41 5.45 -2.63
C ILE A 204 27.74 4.74 -2.38
N ASN A 205 27.77 3.88 -1.37
CA ASN A 205 28.96 3.09 -1.02
C ASN A 205 28.87 1.66 -1.55
N ALA A 206 27.70 1.02 -1.45
CA ALA A 206 27.48 -0.28 -2.06
C ALA A 206 26.01 -0.49 -2.43
N LEU A 207 25.80 -1.35 -3.43
CA LEU A 207 24.50 -1.68 -3.99
C LEU A 207 24.39 -3.19 -4.21
N GLU A 208 23.33 -3.79 -3.69
CA GLU A 208 22.93 -5.16 -4.03
C GLU A 208 21.60 -5.13 -4.80
N PHE A 209 21.56 -5.82 -5.94
CA PHE A 209 20.33 -6.18 -6.66
C PHE A 209 20.35 -7.69 -6.90
N VAL A 210 19.54 -8.41 -6.13
CA VAL A 210 19.63 -9.87 -6.00
C VAL A 210 18.23 -10.47 -6.07
N SER A 211 18.00 -11.47 -6.92
CA SER A 211 16.72 -12.21 -6.95
C SER A 211 16.44 -12.88 -5.60
N ALA A 212 15.18 -12.91 -5.19
CA ALA A 212 14.71 -13.55 -3.97
C ALA A 212 13.77 -14.72 -4.34
N PRO A 213 13.62 -15.74 -3.47
CA PRO A 213 12.64 -16.80 -3.69
C PRO A 213 11.21 -16.26 -3.76
N ASP A 214 10.42 -16.75 -4.73
CA ASP A 214 9.01 -16.35 -4.90
C ASP A 214 8.15 -16.66 -3.66
N GLU A 215 8.49 -17.72 -2.93
CA GLU A 215 7.78 -18.15 -1.73
C GLU A 215 8.00 -17.22 -0.53
N LEU A 216 8.93 -16.26 -0.62
CA LEU A 216 9.31 -15.39 0.49
C LEU A 216 8.15 -14.53 1.00
N ILE A 217 7.32 -14.00 0.10
CA ILE A 217 6.16 -13.14 0.43
C ILE A 217 4.96 -13.60 -0.38
N SER A 218 3.86 -13.87 0.32
CA SER A 218 2.57 -14.16 -0.32
C SER A 218 1.92 -12.87 -0.82
N ASP A 219 1.17 -12.94 -1.93
CA ASP A 219 0.42 -11.80 -2.45
C ASP A 219 -0.80 -11.42 -1.59
N SER A 220 -1.12 -12.22 -0.57
CA SER A 220 -2.22 -11.99 0.35
C SER A 220 -1.85 -12.25 1.79
N ALA A 221 -2.43 -11.48 2.71
CA ALA A 221 -2.25 -11.61 4.16
C ALA A 221 -3.54 -11.25 4.91
N SER A 222 -3.64 -11.61 6.19
CA SER A 222 -4.80 -11.25 7.02
C SER A 222 -4.76 -9.78 7.40
N THR A 223 -5.90 -9.08 7.42
CA THR A 223 -5.94 -7.68 7.87
C THR A 223 -6.03 -7.57 9.38
N VAL A 224 -5.55 -6.46 9.93
CA VAL A 224 -5.77 -6.05 11.31
C VAL A 224 -6.79 -4.88 11.33
N PRO A 225 -7.88 -4.97 12.13
CA PRO A 225 -8.27 -6.09 12.98
C PRO A 225 -8.67 -7.33 12.16
N GLN A 226 -8.55 -8.51 12.79
CA GLN A 226 -8.82 -9.82 12.19
C GLN A 226 -10.21 -9.88 11.54
N GLY A 227 -10.30 -10.51 10.36
CA GLY A 227 -11.58 -10.80 9.69
C GLY A 227 -11.60 -10.52 8.19
N GLY A 228 -10.60 -9.81 7.67
CA GLY A 228 -10.41 -9.55 6.24
C GLY A 228 -9.12 -10.17 5.69
N THR A 229 -9.01 -10.12 4.36
CA THR A 229 -7.80 -10.51 3.63
C THR A 229 -7.37 -9.34 2.77
N PHE A 230 -6.12 -8.92 2.92
CA PHE A 230 -5.47 -7.98 2.03
C PHE A 230 -4.86 -8.77 0.87
N THR A 231 -5.00 -8.27 -0.35
CA THR A 231 -4.46 -8.89 -1.58
C THR A 231 -3.69 -7.85 -2.39
N GLY A 232 -2.73 -8.29 -3.20
CA GLY A 232 -1.92 -7.42 -4.05
C GLY A 232 -0.66 -6.89 -3.36
N ILE A 233 -0.15 -7.59 -2.35
CA ILE A 233 1.09 -7.22 -1.63
C ILE A 233 2.27 -7.11 -2.60
N LEU A 234 2.37 -8.02 -3.59
CA LEU A 234 3.44 -8.04 -4.59
C LEU A 234 3.35 -6.87 -5.59
N GLY A 235 2.28 -6.09 -5.56
CA GLY A 235 2.15 -4.84 -6.31
C GLY A 235 2.79 -3.63 -5.62
N HIS A 236 3.18 -3.76 -4.35
CA HIS A 236 3.87 -2.73 -3.59
C HIS A 236 5.39 -2.97 -3.59
N ALA A 237 6.15 -1.88 -3.46
CA ALA A 237 7.52 -1.99 -2.99
C ALA A 237 7.50 -2.14 -1.47
N LEU A 238 8.32 -3.02 -0.93
CA LEU A 238 8.38 -3.34 0.48
C LEU A 238 9.71 -2.85 1.06
N GLN A 239 9.69 -2.12 2.17
CA GLN A 239 10.90 -1.71 2.89
C GLN A 239 10.94 -2.42 4.23
N VAL A 240 12.04 -3.12 4.53
CA VAL A 240 12.20 -3.78 5.82
C VAL A 240 12.60 -2.74 6.85
N SER A 241 11.71 -2.44 7.79
CA SER A 241 11.97 -1.49 8.88
C SER A 241 12.62 -2.18 10.07
N TYR A 242 12.11 -3.36 10.44
CA TYR A 242 12.62 -4.15 11.56
C TYR A 242 12.64 -5.63 11.20
N ARG A 243 13.68 -6.34 11.68
CA ARG A 243 13.82 -7.80 11.61
C ARG A 243 14.47 -8.29 12.89
N LEU A 244 13.67 -8.84 13.78
CA LEU A 244 14.05 -9.16 15.15
C LEU A 244 14.11 -10.67 15.37
N ASN A 245 15.19 -11.12 16.01
CA ASN A 245 15.32 -12.46 16.59
C ASN A 245 14.91 -12.39 18.07
N ILE A 246 13.71 -12.87 18.39
CA ILE A 246 13.12 -12.69 19.71
C ILE A 246 13.73 -13.69 20.71
N GLY A 247 14.21 -13.20 21.85
CA GLY A 247 14.84 -14.02 22.89
C GLY A 247 16.21 -14.59 22.48
N GLY A 248 16.74 -14.15 21.35
CA GLY A 248 17.94 -14.70 20.73
C GLY A 248 19.03 -13.67 20.45
N PRO A 249 20.26 -14.13 20.16
CA PRO A 249 21.36 -13.25 19.78
C PRO A 249 21.19 -12.72 18.36
N ILE A 250 22.07 -11.78 17.96
CA ILE A 250 22.15 -11.31 16.59
C ILE A 250 22.45 -12.47 15.62
N ILE A 251 21.67 -12.58 14.55
CA ILE A 251 21.93 -13.50 13.43
C ILE A 251 22.50 -12.67 12.29
N THR A 252 23.66 -13.07 11.77
CA THR A 252 24.38 -12.36 10.71
C THR A 252 24.19 -13.05 9.36
N THR A 253 24.71 -12.44 8.30
CA THR A 253 24.60 -12.93 6.91
C THR A 253 25.18 -14.33 6.69
N VAL A 254 26.11 -14.78 7.55
CA VAL A 254 26.73 -16.11 7.49
C VAL A 254 25.76 -17.21 7.94
N ASN A 255 24.85 -16.88 8.86
CA ASN A 255 23.93 -17.82 9.48
C ASN A 255 22.50 -17.71 8.90
N ASP A 256 22.27 -16.82 7.93
CA ASP A 256 21.00 -16.63 7.26
C ASP A 256 21.08 -17.06 5.79
N THR A 257 20.07 -17.78 5.33
CA THR A 257 19.98 -18.35 3.98
C THR A 257 19.91 -17.31 2.87
N LEU A 258 19.45 -16.08 3.17
CA LEU A 258 19.29 -14.95 2.24
C LEU A 258 20.21 -13.77 2.58
N SER A 259 21.25 -14.02 3.39
CA SER A 259 22.20 -13.01 3.87
C SER A 259 21.54 -11.82 4.56
N ARG A 260 20.46 -12.06 5.30
CA ARG A 260 19.78 -11.07 6.14
C ARG A 260 20.43 -10.99 7.52
N THR A 261 20.22 -9.87 8.20
CA THR A 261 20.61 -9.70 9.61
C THR A 261 19.34 -9.64 10.47
N TRP A 262 19.30 -10.43 11.53
CA TRP A 262 18.25 -10.39 12.56
C TRP A 262 18.84 -9.85 13.84
N ILE A 263 18.28 -8.76 14.37
CA ILE A 263 18.79 -8.11 15.59
C ILE A 263 18.04 -8.60 16.83
N PRO A 264 18.65 -8.59 18.03
CA PRO A 264 17.94 -8.92 19.27
C PRO A 264 16.77 -7.97 19.53
N ASP A 265 15.75 -8.45 20.23
CA ASP A 265 14.53 -7.70 20.53
C ASP A 265 14.61 -6.80 21.77
N THR A 266 15.70 -6.92 22.55
CA THR A 266 15.88 -6.25 23.85
C THR A 266 15.68 -4.75 23.85
N ALA A 267 16.00 -4.07 22.74
CA ALA A 267 15.79 -2.62 22.59
C ALA A 267 14.33 -2.22 22.34
N TYR A 268 13.49 -3.18 21.97
CA TYR A 268 12.09 -2.98 21.55
C TYR A 268 11.09 -3.58 22.52
N ASN A 269 11.50 -4.54 23.36
CA ASN A 269 10.68 -5.09 24.43
C ASN A 269 10.49 -4.02 25.53
N ILE A 270 9.26 -3.52 25.66
CA ILE A 270 8.92 -2.48 26.64
C ILE A 270 8.48 -3.05 27.99
N PHE A 271 8.39 -4.37 28.11
CA PHE A 271 8.05 -5.07 29.36
C PHE A 271 8.90 -6.33 29.55
N PRO A 272 10.22 -6.16 29.74
CA PRO A 272 11.16 -7.28 29.87
C PRO A 272 10.92 -8.13 31.13
N GLU A 273 10.34 -7.56 32.20
CA GLU A 273 10.06 -8.30 33.44
C GLU A 273 8.95 -9.35 33.27
N GLY A 274 8.11 -9.21 32.23
CA GLY A 274 7.08 -10.17 31.87
C GLY A 274 7.54 -11.25 30.89
N ALA A 275 8.80 -11.20 30.43
CA ALA A 275 9.34 -12.08 29.41
C ALA A 275 10.40 -13.01 30.02
N GLU A 276 10.38 -14.28 29.63
CA GLU A 276 11.40 -15.28 29.97
C GLU A 276 11.99 -15.87 28.68
N PRO A 277 13.32 -15.83 28.48
CA PRO A 277 13.91 -16.32 27.25
C PRO A 277 13.98 -17.85 27.24
N ALA A 278 13.52 -18.46 26.15
CA ALA A 278 13.59 -19.89 25.88
C ALA A 278 14.50 -20.17 24.68
N SER A 279 15.28 -21.26 24.75
CA SER A 279 16.12 -21.66 23.62
C SER A 279 16.33 -23.16 23.51
N VAL A 280 16.48 -23.63 22.26
CA VAL A 280 16.83 -25.01 21.91
C VAL A 280 17.96 -25.01 20.87
N ARG A 281 18.50 -26.19 20.55
CA ARG A 281 19.47 -26.30 19.45
C ARG A 281 18.75 -26.06 18.11
N PRO A 282 19.32 -25.27 17.17
CA PRO A 282 18.72 -25.06 15.85
C PRO A 282 18.42 -26.35 15.07
N SER A 283 19.22 -27.41 15.29
CA SER A 283 18.99 -28.73 14.68
C SER A 283 17.69 -29.42 15.11
N THR A 284 17.04 -28.94 16.18
CA THR A 284 15.75 -29.46 16.64
C THR A 284 14.58 -28.93 15.81
N ILE A 285 14.77 -27.80 15.13
CA ILE A 285 13.73 -27.13 14.36
C ILE A 285 13.38 -27.92 13.12
N LYS A 286 12.08 -28.08 12.89
CA LYS A 286 11.51 -28.75 11.74
C LYS A 286 10.78 -27.74 10.87
N TYR A 287 10.93 -27.89 9.56
CA TYR A 287 10.16 -27.12 8.59
C TYR A 287 9.01 -27.99 8.04
N PRO A 288 7.77 -27.47 8.01
CA PRO A 288 6.66 -28.19 7.42
C PRO A 288 6.83 -28.33 5.89
N ALA A 289 6.12 -29.27 5.28
CA ALA A 289 6.16 -29.48 3.83
C ALA A 289 5.57 -28.30 3.01
N LYS A 290 4.81 -27.42 3.65
CA LYS A 290 4.21 -26.21 3.06
C LYS A 290 4.23 -25.08 4.09
N GLY A 291 4.40 -23.85 3.62
CA GLY A 291 4.43 -22.67 4.48
C GLY A 291 5.86 -22.30 4.84
N ALA A 292 6.21 -22.39 6.13
CA ALA A 292 7.53 -21.97 6.60
C ALA A 292 8.65 -22.79 5.94
N THR A 293 9.67 -22.11 5.43
CA THR A 293 10.88 -22.70 4.85
C THR A 293 12.12 -22.04 5.46
N PRO A 294 13.33 -22.63 5.30
CA PRO A 294 14.59 -21.99 5.69
C PRO A 294 14.81 -20.61 5.04
N TYR A 295 14.18 -20.35 3.88
CA TYR A 295 14.25 -19.04 3.22
C TYR A 295 13.36 -17.99 3.89
N ILE A 296 12.22 -18.39 4.47
CA ILE A 296 11.35 -17.49 5.24
C ILE A 296 12.10 -16.98 6.46
N ALA A 297 12.65 -17.88 7.28
CA ALA A 297 13.57 -17.56 8.37
C ALA A 297 14.44 -18.78 8.69
N PRO A 298 15.72 -18.57 9.06
CA PRO A 298 16.64 -19.65 9.36
C PRO A 298 16.27 -20.34 10.69
N ALA A 299 16.72 -21.58 10.89
CA ALA A 299 16.38 -22.33 12.09
C ALA A 299 16.79 -21.60 13.39
N PHE A 300 17.82 -20.76 13.32
CA PHE A 300 18.26 -19.91 14.42
C PHE A 300 17.18 -18.96 14.97
N VAL A 301 16.26 -18.48 14.13
CA VAL A 301 15.14 -17.63 14.57
C VAL A 301 14.13 -18.46 15.35
N TYR A 302 13.77 -19.63 14.83
CA TYR A 302 12.80 -20.52 15.46
C TYR A 302 13.33 -21.27 16.68
N ALA A 303 14.65 -21.25 16.91
CA ALA A 303 15.32 -21.91 18.02
C ALA A 303 15.36 -21.08 19.30
N THR A 304 15.00 -19.81 19.23
CA THR A 304 14.87 -18.91 20.39
C THR A 304 13.47 -18.34 20.45
N ALA A 305 13.02 -17.97 21.65
CA ALA A 305 11.76 -17.28 21.89
C ALA A 305 11.82 -16.48 23.17
N GLU A 306 10.93 -15.50 23.30
CA GLU A 306 10.48 -14.98 24.60
C GLU A 306 9.13 -15.61 24.91
N GLU A 307 9.00 -16.20 26.10
CA GLU A 307 7.74 -16.69 26.65
C GLU A 307 7.23 -15.80 27.79
N MET A 308 5.95 -15.92 28.13
CA MET A 308 5.37 -15.20 29.26
C MET A 308 5.93 -15.72 30.59
N ALA A 309 6.57 -14.84 31.35
CA ALA A 309 7.06 -15.16 32.69
C ALA A 309 5.93 -15.49 33.67
N ASP A 310 6.22 -16.32 34.68
CA ASP A 310 5.26 -16.61 35.75
C ASP A 310 4.95 -15.35 36.57
N SER A 311 3.71 -14.88 36.48
CA SER A 311 3.22 -13.72 37.24
C SER A 311 3.18 -13.95 38.75
N ARG A 312 3.33 -15.19 39.22
CA ARG A 312 3.11 -15.64 40.62
C ARG A 312 1.71 -15.31 41.14
N THR A 313 0.78 -15.04 40.24
CA THR A 313 -0.63 -14.79 40.52
C THR A 313 -1.46 -15.90 39.91
N ARG A 314 -2.66 -16.11 40.44
CA ARG A 314 -3.58 -17.12 39.87
C ARG A 314 -4.00 -16.79 38.44
N GLN A 315 -3.99 -15.52 38.05
CA GLN A 315 -4.33 -15.07 36.69
C GLN A 315 -3.30 -14.03 36.28
N SER A 316 -2.50 -14.36 35.28
CA SER A 316 -1.66 -13.38 34.61
C SER A 316 -2.54 -12.55 33.67
N ASN A 317 -2.54 -11.24 33.87
CA ASN A 317 -3.31 -10.27 33.09
C ASN A 317 -2.37 -9.25 32.43
N PHE A 318 -1.23 -9.71 31.92
CA PHE A 318 -0.30 -8.88 31.17
C PHE A 318 -0.06 -9.47 29.78
N ASN A 319 0.46 -8.63 28.89
CA ASN A 319 0.90 -9.04 27.56
C ASN A 319 2.40 -8.79 27.42
N LEU A 320 3.12 -9.71 26.78
CA LEU A 320 4.42 -9.39 26.20
C LEU A 320 4.22 -8.26 25.19
N THR A 321 5.11 -7.28 25.17
CA THR A 321 4.91 -6.09 24.35
C THR A 321 6.21 -5.62 23.71
N TRP A 322 6.23 -5.57 22.38
CA TRP A 322 7.30 -4.95 21.61
C TRP A 322 6.78 -3.69 20.93
N LYS A 323 7.51 -2.58 21.04
CA LYS A 323 7.17 -1.31 20.42
C LYS A 323 8.28 -0.87 19.49
N MET A 324 7.92 -0.56 18.26
CA MET A 324 8.84 -0.08 17.22
C MET A 324 8.34 1.22 16.64
N ASP A 325 9.22 2.20 16.46
CA ASP A 325 8.87 3.48 15.85
C ASP A 325 8.82 3.35 14.32
N VAL A 326 7.77 3.83 13.69
CA VAL A 326 7.57 3.69 12.24
C VAL A 326 7.04 4.97 11.63
N ASP A 327 7.20 5.12 10.32
CA ASP A 327 6.70 6.29 9.61
C ASP A 327 5.15 6.25 9.53
N PRO A 328 4.46 7.30 10.00
CA PRO A 328 3.00 7.37 9.93
C PRO A 328 2.54 7.51 8.48
N GLY A 329 1.28 7.16 8.21
CA GLY A 329 0.69 7.30 6.87
C GLY A 329 0.96 6.15 5.89
N PHE A 330 1.77 5.17 6.28
CA PHE A 330 2.02 3.94 5.51
C PHE A 330 1.29 2.73 6.09
N SER A 331 0.95 1.77 5.22
CA SER A 331 0.50 0.45 5.66
C SER A 331 1.71 -0.45 5.87
N TYR A 332 1.60 -1.41 6.79
CA TYR A 332 2.70 -2.30 7.15
C TYR A 332 2.26 -3.76 7.10
N LEU A 333 3.12 -4.59 6.52
CA LEU A 333 3.10 -6.04 6.65
C LEU A 333 3.92 -6.41 7.88
N ILE A 334 3.27 -7.12 8.81
CA ILE A 334 3.86 -7.61 10.06
C ILE A 334 3.89 -9.12 9.96
N ARG A 335 5.09 -9.69 9.96
CA ARG A 335 5.31 -11.13 9.96
C ARG A 335 5.77 -11.58 11.33
N LEU A 336 5.01 -12.50 11.92
CA LEU A 336 5.30 -13.10 13.21
C LEU A 336 5.78 -14.52 12.98
N HIS A 337 6.91 -14.88 13.58
CA HIS A 337 7.48 -16.22 13.50
C HIS A 337 7.24 -16.96 14.81
N PHE A 338 6.71 -18.18 14.70
CA PHE A 338 6.36 -19.03 15.82
C PHE A 338 6.95 -20.43 15.65
N CYS A 339 7.41 -20.99 16.75
CA CYS A 339 7.84 -22.36 16.87
C CYS A 339 7.71 -22.77 18.34
N ASP A 340 6.85 -23.74 18.61
CA ASP A 340 6.63 -24.21 19.97
C ASP A 340 7.85 -25.02 20.45
N ILE A 341 8.70 -24.35 21.22
CA ILE A 341 9.91 -24.90 21.85
C ILE A 341 9.80 -24.99 23.37
N VAL A 342 8.67 -24.58 23.94
CA VAL A 342 8.45 -24.46 25.40
C VAL A 342 7.49 -25.52 25.94
N SER A 343 6.49 -25.94 25.15
CA SER A 343 5.51 -26.91 25.60
C SER A 343 6.08 -28.32 25.71
N LYS A 344 5.59 -29.08 26.69
CA LYS A 344 5.96 -30.49 26.89
C LYS A 344 5.11 -31.42 26.05
N SER A 345 3.89 -31.00 25.74
CA SER A 345 2.96 -31.73 24.88
C SER A 345 2.11 -30.78 24.03
N LEU A 346 1.44 -31.33 23.00
CA LEU A 346 0.54 -30.57 22.14
C LEU A 346 -0.68 -30.08 22.95
N ASN A 347 -1.30 -28.98 22.51
CA ASN A 347 -2.47 -28.37 23.15
C ASN A 347 -2.20 -27.79 24.55
N GLU A 348 -0.99 -27.29 24.82
CA GLU A 348 -0.64 -26.60 26.07
C GLU A 348 -0.50 -25.07 25.91
N LEU A 349 -0.42 -24.58 24.67
CA LEU A 349 -0.05 -23.20 24.34
C LEU A 349 -1.16 -22.55 23.49
N TYR A 350 -1.87 -21.60 24.09
CA TYR A 350 -2.95 -20.84 23.47
C TYR A 350 -2.84 -19.37 23.83
N PHE A 351 -2.73 -18.50 22.83
CA PHE A 351 -2.56 -17.07 23.07
C PHE A 351 -3.19 -16.22 21.97
N ASN A 352 -3.43 -14.97 22.29
CA ASN A 352 -3.87 -13.95 21.36
C ASN A 352 -2.67 -13.11 20.93
N VAL A 353 -2.73 -12.64 19.69
CA VAL A 353 -1.82 -11.65 19.12
C VAL A 353 -2.60 -10.37 18.88
N TYR A 354 -2.05 -9.26 19.35
CA TYR A 354 -2.58 -7.93 19.12
C TYR A 354 -1.56 -7.06 18.41
N ILE A 355 -2.03 -6.21 17.50
CA ILE A 355 -1.23 -5.20 16.82
C ILE A 355 -1.89 -3.85 17.07
N ASN A 356 -1.19 -2.91 17.71
CA ASN A 356 -1.75 -1.63 18.17
C ASN A 356 -3.06 -1.80 18.95
N ASP A 357 -3.08 -2.71 19.93
CA ASP A 357 -4.25 -3.09 20.74
C ASP A 357 -5.44 -3.68 19.95
N LEU A 358 -5.31 -3.85 18.63
CA LEU A 358 -6.32 -4.49 17.78
C LEU A 358 -6.04 -5.99 17.68
N MET A 359 -7.10 -6.79 17.74
CA MET A 359 -7.00 -8.25 17.56
C MET A 359 -6.39 -8.58 16.19
N GLY A 360 -5.19 -9.15 16.18
CA GLY A 360 -4.52 -9.66 14.98
C GLY A 360 -4.82 -11.14 14.75
N VAL A 361 -4.59 -11.97 15.77
CA VAL A 361 -4.91 -13.40 15.76
C VAL A 361 -5.56 -13.77 17.09
N SER A 362 -6.76 -14.34 17.03
CA SER A 362 -7.48 -14.86 18.20
C SER A 362 -7.16 -16.34 18.44
N SER A 363 -6.87 -16.67 19.71
CA SER A 363 -6.71 -18.03 20.24
C SER A 363 -5.82 -18.91 19.36
N LEU A 364 -4.64 -18.40 19.02
CA LEU A 364 -3.66 -19.10 18.21
C LEU A 364 -3.23 -20.38 18.92
N ASP A 365 -3.47 -21.51 18.26
CA ASP A 365 -3.04 -22.84 18.67
C ASP A 365 -2.06 -23.39 17.63
N LEU A 366 -0.76 -23.28 17.93
CA LEU A 366 0.29 -23.79 17.05
C LEU A 366 0.18 -25.30 16.85
N SER A 367 -0.24 -26.04 17.88
CA SER A 367 -0.31 -27.49 17.83
C SER A 367 -1.38 -28.00 16.86
N SER A 368 -2.50 -27.29 16.75
CA SER A 368 -3.55 -27.57 15.75
C SER A 368 -3.07 -27.35 14.31
N ILE A 369 -2.17 -26.37 14.11
CA ILE A 369 -1.67 -25.95 12.80
C ILE A 369 -0.53 -26.85 12.35
N THR A 370 0.51 -26.98 13.18
CA THR A 370 1.74 -27.70 12.82
C THR A 370 1.65 -29.20 13.05
N LYS A 371 0.75 -29.65 13.95
CA LYS A 371 0.59 -31.05 14.38
C LYS A 371 1.86 -31.67 15.00
N SER A 372 2.85 -30.86 15.33
CA SER A 372 4.11 -31.27 15.93
C SER A 372 4.80 -30.11 16.64
N LEU A 373 5.45 -30.39 17.76
CA LEU A 373 6.31 -29.43 18.46
C LEU A 373 7.55 -29.12 17.62
N SER A 374 8.21 -28.00 17.95
CA SER A 374 9.44 -27.53 17.31
C SER A 374 9.32 -27.42 15.79
N THR A 375 8.12 -27.12 15.29
CA THR A 375 7.85 -26.97 13.85
C THR A 375 7.58 -25.51 13.55
N ALA A 376 8.34 -24.96 12.59
CA ALA A 376 8.26 -23.57 12.19
C ALA A 376 6.90 -23.20 11.60
N TYR A 377 6.39 -22.04 12.01
CA TYR A 377 5.18 -21.42 11.51
C TYR A 377 5.40 -19.90 11.42
N TYR A 378 4.69 -19.24 10.51
CA TYR A 378 4.65 -17.78 10.47
C TYR A 378 3.25 -17.30 10.14
N ALA A 379 2.93 -16.09 10.58
CA ALA A 379 1.67 -15.42 10.28
C ALA A 379 1.94 -14.01 9.74
N ASP A 380 1.34 -13.72 8.59
CA ASP A 380 1.40 -12.41 7.93
C ASP A 380 0.13 -11.62 8.21
N LEU A 381 0.30 -10.43 8.79
CA LEU A 381 -0.75 -9.50 9.15
C LEU A 381 -0.50 -8.15 8.46
N VAL A 382 -1.54 -7.51 7.93
CA VAL A 382 -1.45 -6.17 7.33
C VAL A 382 -2.22 -5.19 8.20
N ILE A 383 -1.52 -4.17 8.70
CA ILE A 383 -2.12 -3.03 9.39
C ILE A 383 -2.16 -1.82 8.43
N ASN A 384 -3.32 -1.18 8.35
CA ASN A 384 -3.55 -0.03 7.46
C ASN A 384 -2.90 1.23 8.02
N SER A 385 -2.50 2.16 7.16
CA SER A 385 -2.00 3.49 7.52
C SER A 385 -2.89 4.26 8.49
N LYS A 386 -4.22 4.14 8.39
CA LYS A 386 -5.16 4.78 9.32
C LYS A 386 -5.06 4.27 10.75
N SER A 387 -4.57 3.04 10.94
CA SER A 387 -4.39 2.39 12.24
C SER A 387 -2.99 2.63 12.84
N VAL A 388 -2.09 3.27 12.08
CA VAL A 388 -0.74 3.67 12.51
C VAL A 388 -0.72 5.18 12.75
N THR A 389 -1.40 5.64 13.80
CA THR A 389 -1.56 7.08 14.10
C THR A 389 -0.43 7.66 14.93
N ASN A 390 0.20 6.85 15.78
CA ASN A 390 1.16 7.31 16.79
C ASN A 390 2.62 7.12 16.37
N GLY A 391 2.88 6.98 15.06
CA GLY A 391 4.23 6.74 14.53
C GLY A 391 4.91 5.51 15.14
N SER A 392 4.13 4.53 15.59
CA SER A 392 4.66 3.31 16.20
C SER A 392 3.75 2.12 15.93
N ILE A 393 4.35 0.94 15.87
CA ILE A 393 3.69 -0.35 15.85
C ILE A 393 4.01 -1.05 17.16
N MET A 394 2.97 -1.46 17.86
CA MET A 394 3.02 -2.23 19.08
C MET A 394 2.51 -3.64 18.79
N VAL A 395 3.35 -4.64 19.02
CA VAL A 395 2.99 -6.06 18.92
C VAL A 395 2.85 -6.59 20.33
N GLN A 396 1.70 -7.19 20.64
CA GLN A 396 1.45 -7.75 21.96
C GLN A 396 1.01 -9.22 21.86
N ILE A 397 1.47 -10.01 22.82
CA ILE A 397 1.09 -11.41 22.97
C ILE A 397 0.61 -11.64 24.39
N GLY A 398 -0.57 -12.23 24.52
CA GLY A 398 -1.15 -12.46 25.84
C GLY A 398 -2.21 -13.55 25.85
N PRO A 399 -2.65 -13.96 27.04
CA PRO A 399 -3.59 -15.05 27.20
C PRO A 399 -4.99 -14.68 26.68
N PRO A 400 -5.81 -15.66 26.25
CA PRO A 400 -7.21 -15.41 25.89
C PRO A 400 -8.05 -15.01 27.11
N SER A 401 -9.04 -14.12 26.89
CA SER A 401 -9.98 -13.69 27.93
C SER A 401 -10.75 -14.88 28.52
N GLY A 402 -10.71 -15.05 29.84
CA GLY A 402 -11.47 -16.11 30.54
C GLY A 402 -10.77 -17.46 30.66
N TYR A 403 -9.47 -17.54 30.35
CA TYR A 403 -8.66 -18.75 30.56
C TYR A 403 -8.50 -19.11 32.05
N GLN A 404 -8.42 -20.41 32.35
CA GLN A 404 -8.34 -20.93 33.72
C GLN A 404 -6.97 -20.63 34.38
N PRO A 405 -6.93 -20.49 35.73
CA PRO A 405 -5.67 -20.28 36.47
C PRO A 405 -4.64 -21.39 36.27
N GLY A 406 -3.39 -21.04 35.93
CA GLY A 406 -2.25 -21.95 36.16
C GLY A 406 -1.11 -21.96 35.14
N THR A 407 -1.31 -21.57 33.87
CA THR A 407 -0.22 -21.39 32.90
C THR A 407 -0.57 -20.30 31.87
N PRO A 408 -0.20 -19.04 32.13
CA PRO A 408 -0.16 -18.05 31.05
C PRO A 408 0.93 -18.51 30.09
N ASN A 409 0.58 -18.78 28.84
CA ASN A 409 1.58 -19.18 27.87
C ASN A 409 1.32 -18.50 26.54
N GLY A 410 2.34 -17.78 26.08
CA GLY A 410 2.36 -17.01 24.85
C GLY A 410 3.82 -16.81 24.48
N ILE A 411 4.15 -17.03 23.21
CA ILE A 411 5.54 -17.01 22.75
C ILE A 411 5.67 -16.22 21.45
N LEU A 412 6.86 -15.69 21.22
CA LEU A 412 7.28 -15.20 19.90
C LEU A 412 8.74 -15.58 19.65
N ASN A 413 9.05 -16.04 18.44
CA ASN A 413 10.40 -16.45 18.05
C ASN A 413 11.08 -15.40 17.16
N GLY A 414 10.30 -14.71 16.33
CA GLY A 414 10.81 -13.71 15.39
C GLY A 414 9.73 -12.70 14.99
N LEU A 415 10.16 -11.51 14.59
CA LEU A 415 9.27 -10.45 14.16
C LEU A 415 9.88 -9.65 13.01
N GLU A 416 9.16 -9.52 11.90
CA GLU A 416 9.50 -8.58 10.82
C GLU A 416 8.41 -7.52 10.68
N VAL A 417 8.83 -6.25 10.56
CA VAL A 417 7.94 -5.13 10.27
C VAL A 417 8.39 -4.51 8.95
N ILE A 418 7.51 -4.60 7.96
CA ILE A 418 7.81 -4.29 6.57
C ILE A 418 6.84 -3.21 6.10
N LYS A 419 7.36 -2.03 5.81
CA LYS A 419 6.58 -0.91 5.25
C LYS A 419 6.19 -1.22 3.81
N MET A 420 4.95 -0.93 3.46
CA MET A 420 4.44 -1.06 2.09
C MET A 420 4.38 0.33 1.43
N SER A 421 4.74 0.40 0.15
CA SER A 421 4.61 1.64 -0.62
C SER A 421 3.17 2.12 -0.64
N ASP A 422 2.95 3.43 -0.67
CA ASP A 422 1.61 3.99 -0.78
C ASP A 422 1.00 3.83 -2.19
N THR A 423 -0.21 4.37 -2.40
CA THR A 423 -0.88 4.37 -3.71
C THR A 423 -0.14 5.19 -4.76
N MET A 424 0.76 6.08 -4.32
CA MET A 424 1.66 6.87 -5.14
C MET A 424 2.98 6.14 -5.45
N ARG A 425 3.13 4.87 -5.03
CA ARG A 425 4.35 4.05 -5.19
C ARG A 425 5.57 4.66 -4.48
N SER A 426 5.35 5.40 -3.41
CA SER A 426 6.38 6.02 -2.58
C SER A 426 6.59 5.28 -1.26
N LEU A 427 7.81 5.31 -0.71
CA LEU A 427 8.18 4.72 0.58
C LEU A 427 8.69 5.72 1.62
N ASP A 428 8.85 7.00 1.25
CA ASP A 428 9.55 8.01 2.05
C ASP A 428 8.76 9.33 2.21
N ASP A 429 7.70 9.55 1.42
CA ASP A 429 6.76 10.68 1.61
C ASP A 429 5.45 10.48 0.83
N SER A 430 4.33 10.92 1.43
CA SER A 430 2.98 10.98 0.85
C SER A 430 2.77 12.19 -0.08
N TYR A 431 3.79 13.05 -0.22
CA TYR A 431 3.81 14.23 -1.07
C TYR A 431 4.87 14.16 -2.19
N SER A 432 4.88 13.12 -3.04
CA SER A 432 5.47 13.26 -4.40
C SER A 432 5.38 12.02 -5.29
N ALA A 433 4.23 11.82 -5.95
CA ALA A 433 4.22 11.12 -7.24
C ALA A 433 3.41 11.83 -8.32
N GLU A 434 3.20 13.14 -8.21
CA GLU A 434 2.62 13.94 -9.28
C GLU A 434 3.56 15.05 -9.74
N SER A 435 4.50 14.69 -10.62
CA SER A 435 4.96 15.63 -11.66
C SER A 435 5.71 15.00 -12.83
N PHE A 436 6.21 13.77 -12.76
CA PHE A 436 7.16 13.30 -13.77
C PHE A 436 6.55 12.47 -14.93
N GLY A 437 5.44 11.76 -14.74
CA GLY A 437 4.83 10.97 -15.83
C GLY A 437 3.88 11.77 -16.75
N TYR A 438 3.19 12.77 -16.20
CA TYR A 438 2.16 13.54 -16.91
C TYR A 438 2.73 14.66 -17.79
N TRP A 439 3.87 15.25 -17.39
CA TRP A 439 4.50 16.36 -18.11
C TRP A 439 5.10 15.97 -19.47
N GLN A 440 5.57 14.73 -19.66
CA GLN A 440 6.09 14.28 -20.96
C GLN A 440 4.95 14.04 -21.97
N LYS A 441 3.81 13.50 -21.53
CA LYS A 441 2.64 13.28 -22.40
C LYS A 441 1.96 14.60 -22.78
N MET A 442 1.91 15.58 -21.88
CA MET A 442 1.35 16.92 -22.16
C MET A 442 2.22 17.76 -23.11
N LYS A 443 3.56 17.60 -23.09
CA LYS A 443 4.45 18.29 -24.04
C LYS A 443 4.23 17.86 -25.48
N ILE A 444 3.96 16.58 -25.72
CA ILE A 444 3.67 16.04 -27.06
C ILE A 444 2.29 16.54 -27.54
N VAL A 445 1.28 16.55 -26.67
CA VAL A 445 -0.08 17.03 -27.00
C VAL A 445 -0.12 18.55 -27.24
N ALA A 446 0.64 19.33 -26.45
CA ALA A 446 0.75 20.77 -26.63
C ALA A 446 1.48 21.15 -27.95
N GLY A 447 2.52 20.40 -28.34
CA GLY A 447 3.21 20.60 -29.61
C GLY A 447 2.33 20.35 -30.84
N VAL A 448 1.47 19.33 -30.78
CA VAL A 448 0.50 19.03 -31.85
C VAL A 448 -0.59 20.11 -31.93
N GLY A 449 -1.10 20.59 -30.78
CA GLY A 449 -2.10 21.66 -30.73
C GLY A 449 -1.60 22.99 -31.31
N ILE A 450 -0.35 23.37 -31.03
CA ILE A 450 0.27 24.60 -31.58
C ILE A 450 0.47 24.47 -33.10
N GLY A 451 0.87 23.30 -33.59
CA GLY A 451 1.02 23.04 -35.03
C GLY A 451 -0.30 23.20 -35.81
N PHE A 452 -1.40 22.64 -35.30
CA PHE A 452 -2.72 22.80 -35.94
C PHE A 452 -3.25 24.23 -35.86
N GLY A 453 -2.98 24.95 -34.76
CA GLY A 453 -3.38 26.35 -34.61
C GLY A 453 -2.72 27.27 -35.63
N VAL A 454 -1.42 27.09 -35.89
CA VAL A 454 -0.68 27.90 -36.88
C VAL A 454 -1.18 27.65 -38.30
N ILE A 455 -1.45 26.39 -38.65
CA ILE A 455 -1.98 26.02 -39.98
C ILE A 455 -3.37 26.63 -40.20
N ALA A 456 -4.26 26.56 -39.21
CA ALA A 456 -5.59 27.15 -39.31
C ALA A 456 -5.54 28.69 -39.48
N PHE A 457 -4.61 29.36 -38.79
CA PHE A 457 -4.44 30.81 -38.89
C PHE A 457 -3.93 31.24 -40.27
N LEU A 458 -2.99 30.48 -40.86
CA LEU A 458 -2.50 30.72 -42.23
C LEU A 458 -3.60 30.56 -43.29
N VAL A 459 -4.48 29.55 -43.13
CA VAL A 459 -5.61 29.34 -44.04
C VAL A 459 -6.61 30.52 -43.97
N LEU A 460 -6.92 30.99 -42.76
CA LEU A 460 -7.81 32.15 -42.55
C LEU A 460 -7.21 33.44 -43.14
N ALA A 461 -5.89 33.65 -43.00
CA ALA A 461 -5.21 34.80 -43.59
C ALA A 461 -5.28 34.79 -45.13
N VAL A 462 -5.17 33.63 -45.78
CA VAL A 462 -5.31 33.50 -47.23
C VAL A 462 -6.73 33.77 -47.70
N ILE A 463 -7.74 33.31 -46.95
CA ILE A 463 -9.16 33.58 -47.25
C ILE A 463 -9.44 35.08 -47.15
N PHE A 464 -8.95 35.73 -46.09
CA PHE A 464 -9.11 37.18 -45.89
C PHE A 464 -8.39 38.01 -46.97
N ALA A 465 -7.19 37.59 -47.38
CA ALA A 465 -6.46 38.23 -48.47
C ALA A 465 -7.17 38.08 -49.84
N ARG A 466 -7.91 36.98 -50.04
CA ARG A 466 -8.72 36.76 -51.26
C ARG A 466 -10.02 37.55 -51.23
N SER A 467 -10.67 37.73 -50.08
CA SER A 467 -11.89 38.54 -49.96
C SER A 467 -11.66 40.04 -50.16
N HIS A 468 -10.46 40.54 -49.92
CA HIS A 468 -10.10 41.94 -50.15
C HIS A 468 -9.67 42.28 -51.58
N LYS A 469 -9.56 41.29 -52.49
CA LYS A 469 -9.16 41.52 -53.90
C LYS A 469 -10.32 41.47 -54.90
N SER A 470 -11.56 41.26 -54.44
CA SER A 470 -12.74 41.28 -55.32
C SER A 470 -13.49 42.61 -55.19
N PRO A 471 -13.70 43.39 -56.28
CA PRO A 471 -14.48 44.63 -56.21
C PRO A 471 -16.00 44.34 -56.15
N PRO A 472 -16.82 45.23 -55.54
CA PRO A 472 -18.24 44.98 -55.34
C PRO A 472 -19.07 45.36 -56.57
N PRO A 473 -20.17 44.65 -56.92
CA PRO A 473 -21.18 45.18 -57.82
C PRO A 473 -22.22 46.02 -57.06
N ARG A 474 -22.67 47.08 -57.74
CA ARG A 474 -23.56 48.14 -57.28
C ARG A 474 -25.06 47.78 -57.38
N ASP A 475 -25.77 48.38 -56.42
CA ASP A 475 -27.14 48.92 -56.42
C ASP A 475 -28.39 48.00 -56.50
N TYR A 476 -28.98 47.82 -55.31
CA TYR A 476 -30.36 48.12 -54.91
C TYR A 476 -31.42 48.37 -56.00
N GLU A 477 -32.45 47.51 -56.03
CA GLU A 477 -33.82 47.99 -55.98
C GLU A 477 -34.79 46.99 -55.32
N LYS A 478 -35.59 47.52 -54.40
CA LYS A 478 -36.65 46.82 -53.64
C LYS A 478 -37.86 46.56 -54.54
N ARG A 479 -38.34 45.31 -54.57
CA ARG A 479 -39.79 45.04 -54.56
C ARG A 479 -40.11 43.74 -53.84
N LYS A 480 -41.05 43.88 -52.89
CA LYS A 480 -41.67 42.84 -52.10
C LYS A 480 -42.52 41.94 -53.01
N SER A 481 -42.21 40.66 -53.05
CA SER A 481 -43.18 39.58 -53.26
C SER A 481 -42.53 38.28 -52.86
N VAL A 482 -42.86 37.81 -51.65
CA VAL A 482 -42.59 36.44 -51.23
C VAL A 482 -43.63 35.56 -51.90
N SER A 483 -43.24 34.89 -52.97
CA SER A 483 -43.97 33.73 -53.48
C SER A 483 -42.98 32.60 -53.73
N SER A 484 -43.16 31.59 -52.91
CA SER A 484 -42.56 30.27 -52.95
C SER A 484 -42.98 29.54 -54.24
N TRP A 485 -42.00 29.07 -55.00
CA TRP A 485 -42.06 27.95 -55.96
C TRP A 485 -40.66 27.31 -55.85
N LEU A 486 -40.47 26.05 -55.45
CA LEU A 486 -40.97 24.83 -56.08
C LEU A 486 -41.26 23.70 -55.06
N LEU A 487 -42.39 23.04 -55.27
CA LEU A 487 -42.86 21.73 -54.79
C LEU A 487 -42.46 20.63 -55.84
N PRO A 488 -42.84 19.32 -55.81
CA PRO A 488 -43.86 18.61 -55.00
C PRO A 488 -43.56 17.14 -54.56
N ASN A 489 -44.59 16.54 -53.94
CA ASN A 489 -44.79 15.16 -53.45
C ASN A 489 -44.44 13.96 -54.39
N SER A 490 -44.05 12.84 -53.78
CA SER A 490 -44.73 11.51 -53.81
C SER A 490 -44.32 10.75 -52.53
N SER A 491 -45.14 10.01 -51.76
CA SER A 491 -46.49 9.47 -51.94
C SER A 491 -47.13 9.09 -50.58
N SER A 492 -48.36 9.58 -50.33
CA SER A 492 -49.60 8.89 -49.86
C SER A 492 -49.51 7.75 -48.80
N LYS A 493 -50.36 7.58 -47.76
CA LYS A 493 -51.77 7.92 -47.46
C LYS A 493 -51.95 7.98 -45.92
N GLN A 494 -52.59 8.99 -45.30
CA GLN A 494 -54.02 9.04 -44.92
C GLN A 494 -54.63 7.77 -44.30
N PHE A 495 -54.98 7.83 -43.00
CA PHE A 495 -56.35 7.90 -42.45
C PHE A 495 -56.21 8.23 -40.94
N LEU A 496 -56.70 9.38 -40.45
CA LEU A 496 -57.97 9.55 -39.71
C LEU A 496 -57.98 8.75 -38.39
N GLN A 497 -58.39 9.28 -37.24
CA GLN A 497 -59.38 10.31 -36.97
C GLN A 497 -59.33 10.63 -35.46
N SER A 498 -59.59 11.89 -35.11
CA SER A 498 -60.48 12.34 -34.03
C SER A 498 -60.34 11.80 -32.61
N SER A 499 -60.53 12.55 -31.53
CA SER A 499 -60.93 13.94 -31.30
C SER A 499 -61.10 14.08 -29.79
N LYS A 500 -60.77 15.27 -29.28
CA LYS A 500 -61.59 16.06 -28.33
C LYS A 500 -61.68 15.54 -26.87
N THR A 501 -61.13 16.31 -25.92
CA THR A 501 -61.85 17.17 -24.94
C THR A 501 -63.03 16.45 -24.26
N SER A 502 -63.17 16.35 -22.93
CA SER A 502 -63.01 17.37 -21.88
C SER A 502 -63.17 16.70 -20.51
N SER A 503 -62.46 17.24 -19.52
CA SER A 503 -62.85 17.54 -18.13
C SER A 503 -63.74 16.60 -17.26
N ARG A 504 -63.29 16.50 -15.99
CA ARG A 504 -64.02 16.38 -14.71
C ARG A 504 -64.56 15.01 -14.25
N ARG A 505 -63.74 14.39 -13.40
CA ARG A 505 -63.92 14.05 -11.96
C ARG A 505 -65.23 13.44 -11.43
N SER A 506 -65.01 12.44 -10.56
CA SER A 506 -65.85 11.86 -9.48
C SER A 506 -66.76 10.73 -9.97
N SER A 507 -66.92 9.58 -9.30
CA SER A 507 -66.97 9.33 -7.85
C SER A 507 -66.81 7.82 -7.55
N SER A 508 -65.83 7.45 -6.72
CA SER A 508 -66.01 6.71 -5.47
C SER A 508 -66.87 5.42 -5.32
N TYR A 509 -66.22 4.45 -4.63
CA TYR A 509 -66.70 3.52 -3.58
C TYR A 509 -67.05 2.06 -3.93
N LEU A 510 -66.50 1.18 -3.06
CA LEU A 510 -66.94 -0.16 -2.63
C LEU A 510 -66.71 -1.33 -3.61
N SER A 511 -66.43 -2.57 -3.23
CA SER A 511 -65.89 -3.25 -2.04
C SER A 511 -66.15 -4.76 -2.27
N SER A 512 -65.36 -5.62 -1.62
CA SER A 512 -65.62 -7.05 -1.32
C SER A 512 -65.20 -8.05 -2.43
N ARG A 513 -64.71 -9.26 -2.15
CA ARG A 513 -64.60 -10.05 -0.91
C ARG A 513 -63.75 -11.31 -1.18
N ARG A 514 -62.98 -11.76 -0.17
CA ARG A 514 -62.58 -13.16 0.16
C ARG A 514 -61.66 -13.91 -0.83
N SER A 515 -60.68 -14.75 -0.44
CA SER A 515 -60.28 -15.33 0.86
C SER A 515 -59.01 -16.21 0.73
N LYS A 516 -58.17 -16.18 1.78
CA LYS A 516 -57.38 -17.28 2.43
C LYS A 516 -56.28 -18.04 1.65
N SER A 517 -55.03 -17.87 2.12
CA SER A 517 -54.08 -18.87 2.69
C SER A 517 -52.63 -18.46 2.36
N SER A 518 -51.91 -17.87 3.32
CA SER A 518 -50.92 -18.52 4.20
C SER A 518 -49.65 -19.02 3.49
N HIS A 519 -48.59 -18.21 3.45
CA HIS A 519 -47.37 -18.50 4.22
C HIS A 519 -46.49 -17.24 4.36
N SER A 520 -46.31 -16.86 5.62
CA SER A 520 -45.36 -15.90 6.14
C SER A 520 -43.92 -16.41 6.11
N THR A 521 -42.98 -15.57 5.70
CA THR A 521 -41.64 -15.53 6.34
C THR A 521 -41.34 -14.10 6.74
N ASN A 522 -41.65 -13.80 8.01
CA ASN A 522 -41.15 -12.64 8.70
C ASN A 522 -39.64 -12.80 8.91
N PHE A 523 -38.84 -12.04 8.19
CA PHE A 523 -37.50 -11.66 8.63
C PHE A 523 -37.56 -10.21 9.10
N SER A 524 -37.98 -10.03 10.35
CA SER A 524 -37.77 -8.79 11.09
C SER A 524 -36.65 -9.02 12.08
N ASN A 525 -35.42 -8.72 11.67
CA ASN A 525 -34.33 -8.32 12.57
C ASN A 525 -33.30 -7.53 11.75
N MET A 526 -32.86 -6.39 12.29
CA MET A 526 -31.91 -5.42 11.73
C MET A 526 -32.47 -4.33 10.81
N GLY A 527 -33.44 -3.52 11.28
CA GLY A 527 -33.60 -2.09 10.90
C GLY A 527 -33.67 -1.65 9.42
N LEU A 528 -33.72 -2.56 8.44
CA LEU A 528 -33.47 -2.29 7.02
C LEU A 528 -34.74 -2.31 6.13
N GLY A 529 -35.93 -2.34 6.73
CA GLY A 529 -37.21 -2.29 6.00
C GLY A 529 -37.54 -3.57 5.22
N ARG A 530 -38.79 -3.65 4.74
CA ARG A 530 -39.31 -4.77 3.95
C ARG A 530 -38.90 -4.61 2.49
N PHE A 531 -38.46 -5.70 1.86
CA PHE A 531 -38.25 -5.77 0.41
C PHE A 531 -39.58 -6.05 -0.31
N PHE A 532 -39.83 -5.30 -1.39
CA PHE A 532 -41.01 -5.46 -2.24
C PHE A 532 -40.61 -6.05 -3.59
N SER A 533 -41.37 -7.03 -4.08
CA SER A 533 -41.13 -7.59 -5.42
C SER A 533 -41.62 -6.62 -6.52
N LEU A 534 -41.05 -6.70 -7.72
CA LEU A 534 -41.50 -5.86 -8.84
C LEU A 534 -42.99 -6.08 -9.16
N SER A 535 -43.46 -7.33 -9.08
CA SER A 535 -44.88 -7.68 -9.27
C SER A 535 -45.78 -7.03 -8.23
N GLU A 536 -45.34 -6.96 -6.98
CA GLU A 536 -46.06 -6.32 -5.88
C GLU A 536 -46.13 -4.80 -6.08
N LEU A 537 -45.05 -4.18 -6.53
CA LEU A 537 -45.02 -2.74 -6.87
C LEU A 537 -45.85 -2.42 -8.12
N GLN A 538 -45.86 -3.30 -9.13
CA GLN A 538 -46.72 -3.17 -10.30
C GLN A 538 -48.19 -3.29 -9.92
N HIS A 539 -48.55 -4.26 -9.08
CA HIS A 539 -49.92 -4.38 -8.58
C HIS A 539 -50.33 -3.15 -7.76
N ALA A 540 -49.43 -2.67 -6.90
CA ALA A 540 -49.68 -1.49 -6.08
C ALA A 540 -49.88 -0.20 -6.89
N THR A 541 -49.24 -0.08 -8.06
CA THR A 541 -49.26 1.14 -8.91
C THR A 541 -50.09 1.01 -10.19
N ASP A 542 -50.89 -0.06 -10.33
CA ASP A 542 -51.62 -0.40 -11.56
C ASP A 542 -50.70 -0.40 -12.80
N ASN A 543 -49.60 -1.15 -12.70
CA ASN A 543 -48.52 -1.26 -13.67
C ASN A 543 -47.84 0.08 -14.02
N PHE A 544 -47.60 0.91 -13.00
CA PHE A 544 -47.04 2.25 -13.14
C PHE A 544 -47.88 3.15 -14.06
N ASP A 545 -49.21 3.18 -13.87
CA ASP A 545 -50.11 4.06 -14.62
C ASP A 545 -49.69 5.53 -14.46
N GLU A 546 -49.56 6.23 -15.58
CA GLU A 546 -49.25 7.66 -15.64
C GLU A 546 -50.23 8.53 -14.84
N LYS A 547 -51.45 8.06 -14.61
CA LYS A 547 -52.45 8.75 -13.78
C LYS A 547 -52.15 8.67 -12.29
N ALA A 548 -51.39 7.67 -11.86
CA ALA A 548 -50.95 7.53 -10.48
C ALA A 548 -49.71 8.39 -10.20
N VAL A 549 -49.16 9.09 -11.19
CA VAL A 549 -47.99 9.97 -10.99
C VAL A 549 -48.35 11.14 -10.10
N ILE A 550 -47.71 11.20 -8.94
CA ILE A 550 -47.85 12.27 -7.96
C ILE A 550 -46.67 13.24 -7.99
N GLY A 551 -45.61 12.92 -8.71
CA GLY A 551 -44.47 13.81 -8.92
C GLY A 551 -43.54 13.33 -10.03
N VAL A 552 -42.93 14.28 -10.74
CA VAL A 552 -41.89 14.02 -11.75
C VAL A 552 -40.68 14.87 -11.39
N GLY A 553 -39.51 14.24 -11.28
CA GLY A 553 -38.24 14.92 -11.01
C GLY A 553 -37.12 14.40 -11.90
N GLY A 554 -35.92 14.95 -11.73
CA GLY A 554 -34.73 14.63 -12.56
C GLY A 554 -34.27 13.17 -12.50
N PHE A 555 -34.86 12.37 -11.62
CA PHE A 555 -34.52 10.98 -11.36
C PHE A 555 -35.70 10.02 -11.60
N GLY A 556 -36.72 10.46 -12.33
CA GLY A 556 -37.87 9.64 -12.73
C GLY A 556 -39.19 10.04 -12.07
N LYS A 557 -40.22 9.22 -12.29
CA LYS A 557 -41.60 9.48 -11.86
C LYS A 557 -41.90 8.80 -10.53
N VAL A 558 -42.66 9.49 -9.69
CA VAL A 558 -43.17 8.97 -8.42
C VAL A 558 -44.65 8.69 -8.58
N TYR A 559 -45.05 7.45 -8.33
CA TYR A 559 -46.42 6.95 -8.44
C TYR A 559 -47.01 6.79 -7.03
N LEU A 560 -48.28 7.12 -6.85
CA LEU A 560 -49.03 6.73 -5.66
C LEU A 560 -49.48 5.29 -5.83
N GLY A 561 -48.89 4.38 -5.08
CA GLY A 561 -49.34 2.99 -5.01
C GLY A 561 -50.04 2.67 -3.70
N VAL A 562 -50.78 1.56 -3.70
CA VAL A 562 -51.43 0.99 -2.51
C VAL A 562 -50.93 -0.43 -2.34
N LEU A 563 -50.22 -0.69 -1.25
CA LEU A 563 -49.71 -2.03 -0.90
C LEU A 563 -50.88 -2.97 -0.54
N GLU A 564 -50.63 -4.28 -0.51
CA GLU A 564 -51.65 -5.29 -0.23
C GLU A 564 -52.36 -5.11 1.13
N ASP A 565 -51.67 -4.52 2.10
CA ASP A 565 -52.23 -4.21 3.42
C ASP A 565 -53.06 -2.91 3.44
N GLY A 566 -53.23 -2.25 2.29
CA GLY A 566 -53.97 -1.00 2.13
C GLY A 566 -53.12 0.26 2.38
N THR A 567 -51.84 0.12 2.71
CA THR A 567 -50.95 1.25 2.94
C THR A 567 -50.67 1.99 1.65
N LYS A 568 -50.96 3.30 1.62
CA LYS A 568 -50.59 4.16 0.49
C LYS A 568 -49.11 4.50 0.57
N ALA A 569 -48.38 4.23 -0.49
CA ALA A 569 -46.96 4.48 -0.59
C ALA A 569 -46.64 5.28 -1.85
N ALA A 570 -45.67 6.18 -1.75
CA ALA A 570 -45.08 6.83 -2.91
C ALA A 570 -43.99 5.90 -3.49
N ILE A 571 -44.22 5.36 -4.68
CA ILE A 571 -43.35 4.40 -5.36
C ILE A 571 -42.63 5.13 -6.49
N LYS A 572 -41.33 5.40 -6.34
CA LYS A 572 -40.50 6.07 -7.35
C LYS A 572 -39.89 5.04 -8.31
N ARG A 573 -40.05 5.28 -9.61
CA ARG A 573 -39.39 4.50 -10.66
C ARG A 573 -38.28 5.32 -11.30
N GLY A 574 -37.03 4.86 -11.15
CA GLY A 574 -35.87 5.49 -11.78
C GLY A 574 -35.94 5.42 -13.31
N ASN A 575 -35.54 6.50 -13.99
CA ASN A 575 -35.45 6.55 -15.45
C ASN A 575 -33.97 6.61 -15.86
N HIS A 576 -33.48 5.63 -16.65
CA HIS A 576 -32.06 5.51 -17.03
C HIS A 576 -31.60 6.53 -18.10
N GLY A 577 -32.39 7.57 -18.41
CA GLY A 577 -32.13 8.49 -19.52
C GLY A 577 -32.37 9.98 -19.25
N SER A 578 -32.37 10.45 -18.00
CA SER A 578 -32.48 11.88 -17.71
C SER A 578 -31.11 12.55 -17.54
N ASP A 579 -30.72 13.35 -18.53
CA ASP A 579 -29.48 14.16 -18.59
C ASP A 579 -29.42 15.35 -17.59
N GLN A 580 -30.07 15.26 -16.44
CA GLN A 580 -30.09 16.31 -15.41
C GLN A 580 -28.97 16.17 -14.37
N GLY A 581 -27.77 15.83 -14.82
CA GLY A 581 -26.52 15.92 -14.03
C GLY A 581 -25.45 16.82 -14.67
N ILE A 582 -25.69 17.39 -15.85
CA ILE A 582 -24.62 17.99 -16.67
C ILE A 582 -24.71 19.51 -16.89
N ASN A 583 -25.69 20.22 -16.33
CA ASN A 583 -25.81 21.68 -16.51
C ASN A 583 -25.78 22.55 -15.23
N GLU A 584 -25.47 22.01 -14.06
CA GLU A 584 -25.41 22.79 -12.80
C GLU A 584 -24.03 23.37 -12.47
N LYS A 585 -23.11 23.46 -13.44
CA LYS A 585 -21.77 24.04 -13.21
C LYS A 585 -21.74 25.58 -13.18
N LYS A 586 -22.90 26.26 -13.14
CA LYS A 586 -23.00 27.74 -13.23
C LYS A 586 -23.90 28.43 -12.20
N MET A 587 -24.33 27.78 -11.12
CA MET A 587 -25.24 28.45 -10.15
C MET A 587 -24.90 28.34 -8.66
N ILE A 588 -23.76 27.76 -8.29
CA ILE A 588 -23.35 27.62 -6.88
C ILE A 588 -23.25 28.99 -6.19
N GLU A 589 -22.68 30.00 -6.85
CA GLU A 589 -22.52 31.36 -6.30
C GLU A 589 -23.85 32.07 -5.96
N LYS A 590 -24.96 31.67 -6.58
CA LYS A 590 -26.29 32.26 -6.33
C LYS A 590 -27.07 31.58 -5.19
N ILE A 591 -26.59 30.42 -4.71
CA ILE A 591 -27.22 29.62 -3.65
C ILE A 591 -26.53 29.85 -2.29
N VAL A 592 -25.28 30.31 -2.31
CA VAL A 592 -24.52 30.64 -1.09
C VAL A 592 -25.19 31.77 -0.31
N ASP A 593 -25.25 31.64 1.01
CA ASP A 593 -25.80 32.67 1.91
C ASP A 593 -25.08 34.01 1.65
N PRO A 594 -25.82 35.11 1.37
CA PRO A 594 -25.23 36.41 1.05
C PRO A 594 -24.24 36.94 2.11
N ARG A 595 -24.35 36.47 3.37
CA ARG A 595 -23.45 36.88 4.47
C ARG A 595 -22.06 36.26 4.36
N ILE A 596 -21.92 35.12 3.68
CA ILE A 596 -20.62 34.42 3.52
C ILE A 596 -20.12 34.43 2.07
N ALA A 597 -20.96 34.80 1.10
CA ALA A 597 -20.61 34.79 -0.32
C ALA A 597 -19.37 35.65 -0.67
N GLY A 598 -19.05 36.69 0.11
CA GLY A 598 -17.88 37.55 -0.09
C GLY A 598 -16.64 37.18 0.74
N SER A 599 -16.76 36.29 1.73
CA SER A 599 -15.67 35.93 2.67
C SER A 599 -15.28 34.45 2.60
N ILE A 600 -16.09 33.63 1.93
CA ILE A 600 -15.82 32.21 1.77
C ILE A 600 -14.76 31.97 0.69
N CYS A 601 -13.75 31.16 1.03
CA CYS A 601 -12.72 30.69 0.13
C CYS A 601 -13.36 29.86 -1.00
N PRO A 602 -13.13 30.19 -2.28
CA PRO A 602 -13.70 29.44 -3.40
C PRO A 602 -13.33 27.95 -3.38
N GLY A 603 -12.12 27.61 -2.90
CA GLY A 603 -11.66 26.24 -2.75
C GLY A 603 -12.40 25.48 -1.65
N SER A 604 -12.66 26.13 -0.51
CA SER A 604 -13.47 25.60 0.59
C SER A 604 -14.91 25.33 0.14
N LEU A 605 -15.54 26.33 -0.50
CA LEU A 605 -16.91 26.24 -1.01
C LEU A 605 -17.05 25.09 -2.03
N LYS A 606 -16.11 24.98 -2.97
CA LYS A 606 -16.11 23.90 -3.96
C LYS A 606 -16.05 22.53 -3.27
N LYS A 607 -15.17 22.37 -2.28
CA LYS A 607 -15.01 21.10 -1.57
C LYS A 607 -16.25 20.72 -0.76
N PHE A 608 -16.88 21.72 -0.12
CA PHE A 608 -18.13 21.53 0.58
C PHE A 608 -19.25 21.08 -0.35
N VAL A 609 -19.38 21.71 -1.53
CA VAL A 609 -20.40 21.33 -2.51
C VAL A 609 -20.15 19.94 -3.10
N GLU A 610 -18.90 19.58 -3.40
CA GLU A 610 -18.53 18.23 -3.85
C GLU A 610 -18.92 17.15 -2.82
N ALA A 611 -18.74 17.44 -1.53
CA ALA A 611 -19.14 16.54 -0.46
C ALA A 611 -20.66 16.41 -0.38
N ALA A 612 -21.38 17.54 -0.44
CA ALA A 612 -22.83 17.57 -0.43
C ALA A 612 -23.44 16.83 -1.63
N GLU A 613 -22.87 16.98 -2.82
CA GLU A 613 -23.28 16.28 -4.04
C GLU A 613 -23.15 14.76 -3.87
N LYS A 614 -22.02 14.29 -3.35
CA LYS A 614 -21.81 12.86 -3.07
C LYS A 614 -22.74 12.31 -1.99
N CYS A 615 -23.04 13.09 -0.95
CA CYS A 615 -24.03 12.73 0.06
C CYS A 615 -25.44 12.57 -0.52
N LEU A 616 -25.74 13.30 -1.60
CA LEU A 616 -27.02 13.27 -2.29
C LEU A 616 -27.06 12.28 -3.45
N ALA A 617 -26.02 11.45 -3.63
CA ALA A 617 -25.99 10.42 -4.67
C ALA A 617 -27.22 9.49 -4.57
N GLU A 618 -27.77 9.08 -5.71
CA GLU A 618 -29.03 8.32 -5.73
C GLU A 618 -28.93 6.95 -5.07
N HIS A 619 -27.78 6.27 -5.22
CA HIS A 619 -27.53 4.94 -4.71
C HIS A 619 -26.77 5.03 -3.38
N GLY A 620 -27.22 4.29 -2.36
CA GLY A 620 -26.60 4.32 -1.03
C GLY A 620 -25.15 3.84 -1.00
N ALA A 621 -24.76 2.99 -1.96
CA ALA A 621 -23.38 2.53 -2.09
C ALA A 621 -22.42 3.62 -2.61
N ASP A 622 -22.94 4.62 -3.32
CA ASP A 622 -22.15 5.74 -3.86
C ASP A 622 -22.12 6.93 -2.88
N ARG A 623 -22.94 6.89 -1.83
CA ARG A 623 -22.92 7.90 -0.76
C ARG A 623 -21.70 7.64 0.13
N PRO A 624 -20.93 8.69 0.44
CA PRO A 624 -19.77 8.57 1.31
C PRO A 624 -20.19 8.12 2.71
N GLY A 625 -19.35 7.34 3.36
CA GLY A 625 -19.53 7.02 4.77
C GLY A 625 -19.41 8.28 5.63
N MET A 626 -19.98 8.27 6.83
CA MET A 626 -19.99 9.45 7.70
C MET A 626 -18.59 9.97 8.05
N GLY A 627 -17.59 9.07 8.06
CA GLY A 627 -16.17 9.44 8.19
C GLY A 627 -15.61 10.18 6.97
N ASP A 628 -16.00 9.79 5.76
CA ASP A 628 -15.58 10.50 4.54
C ASP A 628 -16.24 11.88 4.45
N VAL A 629 -17.49 12.01 4.90
CA VAL A 629 -18.16 13.31 4.98
C VAL A 629 -17.45 14.21 6.00
N LEU A 630 -17.13 13.69 7.18
CA LEU A 630 -16.39 14.43 8.20
C LEU A 630 -15.04 14.91 7.66
N TRP A 631 -14.31 14.03 6.97
CA TRP A 631 -13.03 14.37 6.37
C TRP A 631 -13.15 15.46 5.30
N ASN A 632 -14.16 15.38 4.41
CA ASN A 632 -14.35 16.40 3.38
C ASN A 632 -14.74 17.76 4.00
N LEU A 633 -15.48 17.77 5.11
CA LEU A 633 -15.83 18.99 5.85
C LEU A 633 -14.62 19.56 6.60
N GLU A 634 -13.81 18.73 7.23
CA GLU A 634 -12.57 19.14 7.89
C GLU A 634 -11.56 19.71 6.90
N TYR A 635 -11.43 19.07 5.73
CA TYR A 635 -10.60 19.58 4.64
C TYR A 635 -11.14 20.90 4.07
N ALA A 636 -12.47 21.04 3.90
CA ALA A 636 -13.07 22.31 3.51
C ALA A 636 -12.80 23.42 4.54
N LEU A 637 -12.80 23.10 5.84
CA LEU A 637 -12.49 24.05 6.92
C LEU A 637 -11.02 24.49 6.87
N GLN A 638 -10.08 23.55 6.72
CA GLN A 638 -8.65 23.87 6.60
C GLN A 638 -8.37 24.83 5.43
N LEU A 639 -9.06 24.64 4.29
CA LEU A 639 -8.96 25.56 3.14
C LEU A 639 -9.49 26.96 3.44
N GLN A 640 -10.50 27.10 4.31
CA GLN A 640 -11.04 28.39 4.75
C GLN A 640 -10.10 29.08 5.74
N ASP A 641 -9.52 28.33 6.67
CA ASP A 641 -8.59 28.86 7.69
C ASP A 641 -7.29 29.34 7.07
N ALA A 642 -6.73 28.57 6.13
CA ALA A 642 -5.55 28.99 5.37
C ALA A 642 -5.81 30.26 4.56
N PHE A 643 -7.00 30.39 3.95
CA PHE A 643 -7.40 31.59 3.22
C PHE A 643 -7.54 32.81 4.16
N SER A 644 -8.11 32.61 5.35
CA SER A 644 -8.31 33.67 6.35
C SER A 644 -7.00 34.11 7.04
N GLN A 645 -5.98 33.25 7.09
CA GLN A 645 -4.65 33.60 7.58
C GLN A 645 -3.84 34.38 6.54
N SER A 646 -4.01 34.06 5.25
CA SER A 646 -3.33 34.77 4.15
C SER A 646 -3.77 36.24 4.01
N SER A 647 -5.04 36.55 4.31
CA SER A 647 -5.56 37.91 4.30
C SER A 647 -5.09 38.76 5.50
N LEU A 648 -4.54 38.13 6.55
CA LEU A 648 -3.95 38.82 7.72
C LEU A 648 -2.44 39.08 7.56
N THR A 649 -1.78 38.42 6.60
CA THR A 649 -0.34 38.58 6.35
C THR A 649 0.00 39.65 5.32
N GLU A 650 -0.93 40.04 4.45
CA GLU A 650 -0.70 41.13 3.49
C GLU A 650 -0.74 42.52 4.15
N ASP A 651 -1.31 42.66 5.35
CA ASP A 651 -1.49 43.96 6.02
C ASP A 651 -0.32 44.34 6.96
N ARG A 652 0.76 43.54 7.01
CA ARG A 652 1.91 43.75 7.92
C ARG A 652 3.25 44.10 7.27
N SER A 653 3.32 44.22 5.95
CA SER A 653 4.57 44.58 5.27
C SER A 653 4.57 46.03 4.77
N VAL A 654 4.54 47.01 5.68
CA VAL A 654 5.00 48.38 5.36
C VAL A 654 5.78 48.95 6.55
N ILE A 655 6.95 49.52 6.23
CA ILE A 655 7.81 50.49 6.97
C ILE A 655 9.15 49.97 7.54
N HIS A 656 10.19 50.18 6.70
CA HIS A 656 11.53 50.79 6.92
C HIS A 656 12.54 50.27 7.98
N ILE A 657 13.75 49.94 7.46
CA ILE A 657 15.07 49.80 8.15
C ILE A 657 15.75 51.20 8.21
N PRO A 658 16.60 51.54 9.21
CA PRO A 658 18.07 51.26 9.18
C PRO A 658 18.68 50.82 10.56
N PHE A 659 19.54 49.80 10.62
CA PHE A 659 21.03 49.81 10.64
C PHE A 659 21.72 50.33 11.92
N GLY A 660 22.53 49.49 12.59
CA GLY A 660 23.44 49.85 13.69
C GLY A 660 24.07 48.65 14.43
N GLU A 661 25.39 48.65 14.58
CA GLU A 661 26.30 47.56 14.97
C GLU A 661 26.43 47.24 16.48
N ALA A 662 26.90 46.00 16.72
CA ALA A 662 27.91 45.52 17.67
C ALA A 662 27.72 45.46 19.21
N GLU A 663 28.33 44.38 19.71
CA GLU A 663 28.94 44.10 21.02
C GLU A 663 28.19 43.22 22.03
N GLY A 664 28.91 42.16 22.45
CA GLY A 664 28.45 41.13 23.37
C GLY A 664 28.80 41.40 24.83
N LYS A 665 28.25 40.55 25.71
CA LYS A 665 28.87 40.09 26.96
C LYS A 665 28.03 38.98 27.60
N SER A 666 28.73 37.92 28.00
CA SER A 666 28.22 36.81 28.83
C SER A 666 28.03 37.26 30.29
N ILE A 667 26.99 36.78 30.98
CA ILE A 667 27.05 36.51 32.43
C ILE A 667 26.19 35.27 32.77
N ILE A 668 26.80 34.37 33.53
CA ILE A 668 26.26 33.15 34.16
C ILE A 668 25.61 33.51 35.49
N THR A 669 24.39 33.03 35.80
CA THR A 669 23.99 32.62 37.17
C THR A 669 22.79 31.67 37.18
N THR A 670 22.89 30.58 37.94
CA THR A 670 21.82 29.65 38.39
C THR A 670 21.72 29.69 39.95
N PRO A 671 20.89 28.91 40.67
CA PRO A 671 19.56 29.29 41.18
C PRO A 671 19.38 29.11 42.72
N SER A 672 18.31 29.65 43.33
CA SER A 672 17.74 29.24 44.65
C SER A 672 16.41 29.97 44.93
N GLN A 673 15.25 29.30 45.03
CA GLN A 673 14.61 28.59 46.17
C GLN A 673 13.98 29.46 47.29
N ALA A 674 12.66 29.31 47.49
CA ALA A 674 11.84 29.26 48.74
C ALA A 674 10.35 29.52 48.33
N SER A 675 9.34 28.65 48.44
CA SER A 675 8.79 27.73 49.48
C SER A 675 7.55 28.31 50.22
N SER A 676 6.37 27.75 49.96
CA SER A 676 5.18 27.57 50.85
C SER A 676 3.95 27.23 49.99
N SER A 677 2.93 26.43 50.31
CA SER A 677 2.71 25.22 51.13
C SER A 677 1.18 24.94 51.07
N VAL A 678 0.79 23.69 50.77
CA VAL A 678 -0.48 22.99 51.14
C VAL A 678 -1.80 23.31 50.38
N GLY A 679 -2.44 22.25 49.86
CA GLY A 679 -3.87 22.15 49.53
C GLY A 679 -4.18 21.02 48.52
N ASP A 680 -5.21 20.22 48.79
CA ASP A 680 -5.48 18.84 48.33
C ASP A 680 -6.15 18.69 46.93
N ASP A 681 -6.24 17.41 46.51
CA ASP A 681 -7.22 16.79 45.59
C ASP A 681 -7.06 16.78 44.03
N SER A 682 -7.10 15.53 43.53
CA SER A 682 -7.74 15.01 42.31
C SER A 682 -7.13 15.20 40.90
N GLU A 683 -6.75 14.05 40.33
CA GLU A 683 -7.07 13.52 38.98
C GLU A 683 -7.33 14.55 37.85
N LEU A 684 -6.39 14.68 36.90
CA LEU A 684 -6.60 15.48 35.68
C LEU A 684 -6.32 14.67 34.40
N SER A 685 -7.42 14.31 33.73
CA SER A 685 -7.46 14.00 32.31
C SER A 685 -7.44 15.31 31.50
N VAL A 686 -6.56 15.41 30.51
CA VAL A 686 -6.54 16.58 29.59
C VAL A 686 -7.04 16.12 28.23
N ALA A 687 -8.35 16.26 28.04
CA ALA A 687 -9.00 16.25 26.74
C ALA A 687 -8.86 17.64 26.08
N SER A 688 -8.61 17.64 24.77
CA SER A 688 -8.45 18.85 23.95
C SER A 688 -9.78 19.62 23.77
N PRO A 689 -9.81 20.97 23.73
CA PRO A 689 -11.00 21.76 24.06
C PRO A 689 -12.01 22.01 22.92
N VAL A 690 -11.93 21.33 21.77
CA VAL A 690 -12.67 21.77 20.57
C VAL A 690 -14.10 21.22 20.45
N TYR A 691 -14.50 20.24 21.27
CA TYR A 691 -15.84 19.62 21.17
C TYR A 691 -16.80 19.83 22.36
N SER A 692 -16.54 20.81 23.23
CA SER A 692 -17.44 21.11 24.36
C SER A 692 -18.61 22.07 24.02
N ARG A 693 -18.85 22.42 22.75
CA ARG A 693 -19.86 23.44 22.36
C ARG A 693 -20.93 23.04 21.34
N LEU A 694 -21.22 21.76 21.13
CA LEU A 694 -22.37 21.34 20.29
C LEU A 694 -23.24 20.27 20.95
N GLN A 695 -23.52 20.41 22.26
CA GLN A 695 -24.36 19.48 23.02
C GLN A 695 -25.85 19.85 23.13
N GLN A 696 -26.36 20.79 22.33
CA GLN A 696 -27.80 21.07 22.30
C GLN A 696 -28.30 21.42 20.90
N ILE A 697 -28.69 20.41 20.13
CA ILE A 697 -29.77 20.54 19.14
C ILE A 697 -30.67 19.31 19.26
N GLN A 698 -31.86 19.50 19.82
CA GLN A 698 -32.95 18.52 19.78
C GLN A 698 -33.49 18.45 18.34
N GLY A 699 -33.40 17.25 17.74
CA GLY A 699 -33.99 16.97 16.44
C GLY A 699 -35.52 16.97 16.51
N ARG A 700 -36.15 17.51 15.48
CA ARG A 700 -37.56 17.34 15.17
C ARG A 700 -37.70 16.56 13.88
#